data_AF-A0A3D4H1X9-F1
#
_entry.id   AF-A0A3D4H1X9-F1
#
_cell.length_a   1.000
_cell.length_b   1.000
_cell.length_c   1.000
_cell.angle_alpha   90.00
_cell.angle_beta   90.00
_cell.angle_gamma   90.00
#
_symmetry.space_group_name_H-M   'P 1'
#
loop_
_entity.id
_entity.type
_entity.pdbx_description
1 polymer ?
#
loop_
_entity_poly.entity_id
_entity_poly.type
_entity_poly.pdbx_seq_one_letter_code
_entity_poly.pdbx_strand_id
1 'polypeptide(L)'
;MYGGEFEMVIWLLVVFSLTMVRPVWAKADVSNVDSLLLRAMDDKVQYKDRKRAAKRATKLEWSPRTMDVMARVLMVGGKKTSAQEAEHWALRAIRREPDNPDYRATYAELLWIWDRREDSYTQAKRAIELDSNHARSLYCASQFLMWQIQFFMDGERERGRIHLNEFAEKDREEAIGYLERILQATPDNRQGRVLMAMVYYDGGLPGRLVALFKDYLERHPEDRDGHFFLGLGYQVKEELESAYRSYSRAVNLMDAGEKAFMQSMFLLSEKRKLEERKNLPGYSDIRKFWTGKDPLFLTPVNERLMEHCRRVAYSNLRFGDPRTRTEGWRTDRGQAYIRYGHPLSRVGQLYSGETWVYDTFRIHFKYGGIRDLWRFGSVSVRGQRMGFSELVHRVPDFYRDPYKWERYDAPSQIAQFRELDGRTRVEIYYALPGSEVNHKTRSPGVRDVNVRQGFFLFDASGDTVRYDIAKVGQMPWVEYNKMSHEGYLFANERLNLNPGEYYLAAEVQDQSSSTIGTFRDSLRVREFGHKDLEVSSLLAARRILEKDKGPLNRDRFMILPDPVGKCETNGSMSFYFEVYNLKRDAFGQTNYRVTYQTRALREGFLSEQSPSRWTTAVSHTFKESRSWEPHYMRLDLKRSVPGLRAFRVVVEDIKSGQLAVASSVFRITP
;
A
#
# COMPACT_ATOMS: atom_id res chain seq x y z
N MET A 1 19.00 27.59 -65.79
CA MET A 1 19.18 26.86 -67.05
C MET A 1 18.72 25.43 -66.84
N TYR A 2 17.84 24.95 -67.71
CA TYR A 2 17.45 23.58 -68.08
C TYR A 2 18.27 22.42 -67.48
N GLY A 3 17.75 21.22 -67.15
CA GLY A 3 16.48 20.53 -67.42
C GLY A 3 16.73 19.00 -67.47
N GLY A 4 15.73 18.18 -67.12
CA GLY A 4 15.72 16.69 -67.20
C GLY A 4 16.14 15.99 -65.89
N GLU A 5 15.45 15.01 -65.31
CA GLU A 5 14.65 13.91 -65.86
C GLU A 5 13.40 13.56 -65.01
N PHE A 6 12.44 12.91 -65.67
CA PHE A 6 11.07 12.51 -65.31
C PHE A 6 10.99 11.44 -64.17
N GLU A 7 9.88 11.17 -63.45
CA GLU A 7 8.54 10.73 -63.93
C GLU A 7 7.44 10.73 -62.83
N MET A 8 6.20 10.66 -63.33
CA MET A 8 4.91 10.25 -62.72
C MET A 8 4.09 11.27 -61.91
N VAL A 9 3.16 11.92 -62.63
CA VAL A 9 1.89 12.45 -62.09
C VAL A 9 0.72 11.99 -62.94
N ILE A 10 -0.34 11.64 -62.20
CA ILE A 10 -1.68 11.17 -62.53
C ILE A 10 -2.53 12.28 -63.19
N TRP A 11 -3.39 11.92 -64.16
CA TRP A 11 -4.85 12.20 -64.25
C TRP A 11 -5.43 12.57 -65.66
N LEU A 12 -6.42 11.74 -66.06
CA LEU A 12 -7.74 12.04 -66.66
C LEU A 12 -7.90 12.85 -67.97
N LEU A 13 -8.68 12.25 -68.90
CA LEU A 13 -9.95 12.75 -69.53
C LEU A 13 -10.59 11.55 -70.31
N VAL A 14 -11.75 10.99 -69.92
CA VAL A 14 -13.17 11.35 -70.33
C VAL A 14 -13.45 10.98 -71.81
N VAL A 15 -14.44 10.20 -72.27
CA VAL A 15 -15.75 9.71 -71.75
C VAL A 15 -16.39 8.65 -72.70
N PHE A 16 -17.08 7.65 -72.11
CA PHE A 16 -18.29 6.87 -72.51
C PHE A 16 -18.31 5.84 -73.68
N SER A 17 -18.58 4.58 -73.29
CA SER A 17 -19.77 3.85 -73.75
C SER A 17 -20.23 2.79 -72.72
N LEU A 18 -21.55 2.70 -72.54
CA LEU A 18 -22.30 1.96 -71.52
C LEU A 18 -22.04 0.44 -71.41
N THR A 19 -21.71 -0.01 -70.20
CA THR A 19 -22.30 -1.21 -69.56
C THR A 19 -22.38 -0.97 -68.05
N MET A 20 -23.59 -0.91 -67.51
CA MET A 20 -23.82 -0.79 -66.07
C MET A 20 -23.33 -2.06 -65.34
N VAL A 21 -22.22 -1.96 -64.61
CA VAL A 21 -21.91 -2.86 -63.50
C VAL A 21 -22.00 -2.02 -62.22
N ARG A 22 -23.11 -2.18 -61.50
CA ARG A 22 -23.30 -1.58 -60.18
C ARG A 22 -22.33 -2.23 -59.19
N PRO A 23 -21.68 -1.49 -58.29
CA PRO A 23 -20.88 -2.08 -57.22
C PRO A 23 -21.81 -2.80 -56.24
N VAL A 24 -21.60 -4.10 -56.06
CA VAL A 24 -22.27 -4.92 -55.05
C VAL A 24 -21.74 -4.51 -53.68
N TRP A 25 -22.33 -3.45 -53.12
CA TRP A 25 -22.45 -3.31 -51.68
C TRP A 25 -23.62 -4.19 -51.27
N ALA A 26 -23.34 -5.38 -50.75
CA ALA A 26 -24.36 -6.19 -50.10
C ALA A 26 -24.88 -5.43 -48.87
N LYS A 27 -25.98 -4.69 -49.02
CA LYS A 27 -26.87 -4.37 -47.92
C LYS A 27 -27.33 -5.72 -47.36
N ALA A 28 -26.76 -6.12 -46.22
CA ALA A 28 -27.29 -7.24 -45.46
C ALA A 28 -28.80 -7.02 -45.29
N ASP A 29 -29.58 -8.02 -45.64
CA ASP A 29 -31.04 -7.93 -45.64
C ASP A 29 -31.53 -7.81 -44.19
N VAL A 30 -31.66 -6.58 -43.68
CA VAL A 30 -32.12 -6.24 -42.32
C VAL A 30 -33.64 -6.47 -42.15
N SER A 31 -34.23 -7.34 -42.97
CA SER A 31 -35.64 -7.69 -43.00
C SER A 31 -35.97 -8.99 -42.26
N ASN A 32 -35.00 -9.89 -42.06
CA ASN A 32 -35.21 -11.14 -41.33
C ASN A 32 -35.18 -10.92 -39.79
N VAL A 33 -36.13 -11.54 -39.08
CA VAL A 33 -36.30 -11.52 -37.62
C VAL A 33 -35.01 -11.95 -36.91
N ASP A 34 -34.34 -13.01 -37.37
CA ASP A 34 -33.14 -13.54 -36.70
C ASP A 34 -31.99 -12.52 -36.68
N SER A 35 -31.79 -11.76 -37.78
CA SER A 35 -30.81 -10.68 -37.84
C SER A 35 -31.12 -9.56 -36.84
N LEU A 36 -32.41 -9.23 -36.68
CA LEU A 36 -32.86 -8.25 -35.71
C LEU A 36 -32.66 -8.72 -34.27
N LEU A 37 -32.90 -10.01 -33.99
CA LEU A 37 -32.67 -10.60 -32.66
C LEU A 37 -31.17 -10.63 -32.32
N LEU A 38 -30.31 -11.03 -33.26
CA LEU A 38 -28.86 -10.98 -33.08
C LEU A 38 -28.39 -9.55 -32.78
N ARG A 39 -28.84 -8.57 -33.56
CA ARG A 39 -28.53 -7.15 -33.33
C ARG A 39 -29.06 -6.63 -31.99
N ALA A 40 -30.23 -7.11 -31.55
CA ALA A 40 -30.80 -6.76 -30.26
C ALA A 40 -29.97 -7.32 -29.09
N MET A 41 -29.38 -8.49 -29.27
CA MET A 41 -28.61 -9.20 -28.24
C MET A 41 -27.14 -8.80 -28.18
N ASP A 42 -26.57 -8.26 -29.27
CA ASP A 42 -25.19 -7.77 -29.32
C ASP A 42 -24.98 -6.60 -28.33
N ASP A 43 -24.08 -6.80 -27.36
CA ASP A 43 -23.76 -5.83 -26.31
C ASP A 43 -22.86 -4.69 -26.79
N LYS A 44 -22.20 -4.84 -27.94
CA LYS A 44 -21.42 -3.78 -28.62
C LYS A 44 -22.32 -2.75 -29.29
N VAL A 45 -23.59 -3.10 -29.53
CA VAL A 45 -24.57 -2.19 -30.15
C VAL A 45 -25.14 -1.25 -29.09
N GLN A 46 -25.32 0.02 -29.44
CA GLN A 46 -25.93 1.00 -28.54
C GLN A 46 -27.34 0.57 -28.11
N TYR A 47 -27.66 0.75 -26.83
CA TYR A 47 -28.95 0.36 -26.24
C TYR A 47 -30.18 0.82 -27.05
N LYS A 48 -30.15 2.05 -27.57
CA LYS A 48 -31.25 2.61 -28.38
C LYS A 48 -31.51 1.78 -29.64
N ASP A 49 -30.45 1.32 -30.29
CA ASP A 49 -30.53 0.52 -31.51
C ASP A 49 -30.92 -0.92 -31.21
N ARG A 50 -30.43 -1.48 -30.09
CA ARG A 50 -30.87 -2.79 -29.59
C ARG A 50 -32.38 -2.80 -29.32
N LYS A 51 -32.89 -1.77 -28.62
CA LYS A 51 -34.33 -1.61 -28.32
C LYS A 51 -35.15 -1.45 -29.60
N ARG A 52 -34.63 -0.72 -30.60
CA ARG A 52 -35.29 -0.57 -31.91
C ARG A 52 -35.33 -1.89 -32.67
N ALA A 53 -34.23 -2.65 -32.67
CA ALA A 53 -34.14 -3.95 -33.33
C ALA A 53 -35.12 -4.96 -32.70
N ALA A 54 -35.11 -5.09 -31.36
CA ALA A 54 -36.06 -5.94 -30.63
C ALA A 54 -37.51 -5.56 -30.92
N LYS A 55 -37.85 -4.26 -30.84
CA LYS A 55 -39.21 -3.77 -31.15
C LYS A 55 -39.64 -4.08 -32.59
N ARG A 56 -38.72 -4.04 -33.55
CA ARG A 56 -39.01 -4.39 -34.95
C ARG A 56 -39.19 -5.90 -35.10
N ALA A 57 -38.35 -6.71 -34.45
CA ALA A 57 -38.49 -8.16 -34.44
C ALA A 57 -39.85 -8.59 -33.89
N THR A 58 -40.29 -8.06 -32.74
CA THR A 58 -41.60 -8.39 -32.13
C THR A 58 -42.79 -7.96 -32.99
N LYS A 59 -42.63 -6.92 -33.84
CA LYS A 59 -43.67 -6.50 -34.79
C LYS A 59 -43.76 -7.42 -36.01
N LEU A 60 -42.63 -7.90 -36.49
CA LEU A 60 -42.57 -8.83 -37.63
C LEU A 60 -43.00 -10.23 -37.22
N GLU A 61 -42.67 -10.64 -35.99
CA GLU A 61 -43.03 -11.92 -35.44
C GLU A 61 -43.47 -11.78 -33.98
N TRP A 62 -44.76 -12.04 -33.75
CA TRP A 62 -45.35 -12.05 -32.42
C TRP A 62 -45.22 -13.43 -31.78
N SER A 63 -44.07 -13.71 -31.16
CA SER A 63 -43.75 -15.02 -30.57
C SER A 63 -43.04 -14.90 -29.22
N PRO A 64 -43.03 -15.96 -28.40
CA PRO A 64 -42.38 -15.94 -27.08
C PRO A 64 -40.89 -15.59 -27.14
N ARG A 65 -40.17 -16.07 -28.18
CA ARG A 65 -38.75 -15.72 -28.39
C ARG A 65 -38.51 -14.22 -28.62
N THR A 66 -39.36 -13.54 -29.40
CA THR A 66 -39.19 -12.10 -29.64
C THR A 66 -39.63 -11.28 -28.42
N MET A 67 -40.56 -11.79 -27.61
CA MET A 67 -40.94 -11.20 -26.32
C MET A 67 -39.81 -11.32 -25.29
N ASP A 68 -39.15 -12.47 -25.19
CA ASP A 68 -38.00 -12.70 -24.31
C ASP A 68 -36.85 -11.76 -24.67
N VAL A 69 -36.46 -11.68 -25.95
CA VAL A 69 -35.41 -10.75 -26.39
C VAL A 69 -35.78 -9.29 -26.10
N MET A 70 -37.05 -8.91 -26.28
CA MET A 70 -37.52 -7.58 -25.89
C MET A 70 -37.37 -7.34 -24.38
N ALA A 71 -37.73 -8.31 -23.55
CA ALA A 71 -37.53 -8.24 -22.09
C ALA A 71 -36.04 -8.07 -21.76
N ARG A 72 -35.17 -8.93 -22.33
CA ARG A 72 -33.71 -8.91 -22.12
C ARG A 72 -33.06 -7.58 -22.50
N VAL A 73 -33.47 -6.99 -23.62
CA VAL A 73 -32.98 -5.66 -23.99
C VAL A 73 -33.47 -4.62 -22.99
N LEU A 74 -34.75 -4.62 -22.63
CA LEU A 74 -35.31 -3.63 -21.71
C LEU A 74 -34.70 -3.68 -20.31
N MET A 75 -34.27 -4.86 -19.85
CA MET A 75 -33.52 -5.03 -18.59
C MET A 75 -32.19 -4.25 -18.55
N VAL A 76 -31.64 -3.91 -19.72
CA VAL A 76 -30.39 -3.13 -19.85
C VAL A 76 -30.63 -1.63 -19.71
N GLY A 77 -31.87 -1.15 -19.86
CA GLY A 77 -32.20 0.27 -19.99
C GLY A 77 -32.00 1.16 -18.77
N GLY A 78 -31.64 0.60 -17.61
CA GLY A 78 -31.26 1.33 -16.39
C GLY A 78 -32.36 2.14 -15.69
N LYS A 79 -33.55 2.29 -16.31
CA LYS A 79 -34.69 3.04 -15.76
C LYS A 79 -35.74 2.09 -15.15
N LYS A 80 -36.35 2.49 -14.03
CA LYS A 80 -37.43 1.73 -13.37
C LYS A 80 -38.58 1.40 -14.33
N THR A 81 -38.98 2.35 -15.18
CA THR A 81 -40.01 2.15 -16.20
C THR A 81 -39.64 1.11 -17.25
N SER A 82 -38.38 1.06 -17.68
CA SER A 82 -37.91 0.06 -18.66
C SER A 82 -37.98 -1.34 -18.10
N ALA A 83 -37.79 -1.50 -16.79
CA ALA A 83 -37.83 -2.81 -16.20
C ALA A 83 -39.27 -3.28 -15.90
N GLN A 84 -40.22 -2.37 -15.63
CA GLN A 84 -41.66 -2.72 -15.58
C GLN A 84 -42.14 -3.17 -16.97
N GLU A 85 -41.68 -2.48 -18.02
CA GLU A 85 -41.88 -2.97 -19.38
C GLU A 85 -41.24 -4.35 -19.58
N ALA A 86 -40.02 -4.57 -19.08
CA ALA A 86 -39.32 -5.86 -19.20
C ALA A 86 -40.08 -7.00 -18.50
N GLU A 87 -40.59 -6.78 -17.29
CA GLU A 87 -41.38 -7.77 -16.54
C GLU A 87 -42.62 -8.18 -17.32
N HIS A 88 -43.32 -7.19 -17.86
CA HIS A 88 -44.50 -7.42 -18.68
C HIS A 88 -44.21 -8.30 -19.90
N TRP A 89 -43.09 -8.07 -20.59
CA TRP A 89 -42.68 -8.88 -21.72
C TRP A 89 -42.23 -10.29 -21.30
N ALA A 90 -41.46 -10.42 -20.22
CA ALA A 90 -41.00 -11.72 -19.70
C ALA A 90 -42.19 -12.61 -19.28
N LEU A 91 -43.15 -12.05 -18.53
CA LEU A 91 -44.36 -12.76 -18.12
C LEU A 91 -45.26 -13.15 -19.31
N ARG A 92 -45.23 -12.38 -20.41
CA ARG A 92 -45.94 -12.78 -21.64
C ARG A 92 -45.28 -13.96 -22.32
N ALA A 93 -43.95 -13.98 -22.40
CA ALA A 93 -43.20 -15.12 -22.95
C ALA A 93 -43.50 -16.40 -22.14
N ILE A 94 -43.38 -16.33 -20.80
CA ILE A 94 -43.65 -17.47 -19.90
C ILE A 94 -45.10 -17.94 -20.00
N ARG A 95 -46.08 -17.03 -20.11
CA ARG A 95 -47.50 -17.45 -20.25
C ARG A 95 -47.78 -18.22 -21.53
N ARG A 96 -46.99 -18.01 -22.58
CA ARG A 96 -47.15 -18.69 -23.86
C ARG A 96 -46.41 -20.01 -23.90
N GLU A 97 -45.23 -20.06 -23.29
CA GLU A 97 -44.40 -21.27 -23.18
C GLU A 97 -43.91 -21.40 -21.72
N PRO A 98 -44.74 -21.99 -20.83
CA PRO A 98 -44.43 -22.07 -19.40
C PRO A 98 -43.29 -23.03 -19.07
N ASP A 99 -43.02 -24.00 -19.95
CA ASP A 99 -42.01 -25.04 -19.75
C ASP A 99 -40.68 -24.71 -20.45
N ASN A 100 -40.49 -23.44 -20.85
CA ASN A 100 -39.25 -22.97 -21.44
C ASN A 100 -38.29 -22.43 -20.34
N PRO A 101 -37.14 -23.08 -20.09
CA PRO A 101 -36.22 -22.68 -19.03
C PRO A 101 -35.56 -21.32 -19.30
N ASP A 102 -35.31 -20.95 -20.56
CA ASP A 102 -34.67 -19.69 -20.93
C ASP A 102 -35.51 -18.47 -20.52
N TYR A 103 -36.83 -18.56 -20.68
CA TYR A 103 -37.75 -17.45 -20.35
C TYR A 103 -37.88 -17.29 -18.83
N ARG A 104 -37.91 -18.40 -18.10
CA ARG A 104 -37.88 -18.39 -16.63
C ARG A 104 -36.56 -17.83 -16.11
N ALA A 105 -35.43 -18.17 -16.73
CA ALA A 105 -34.14 -17.61 -16.39
C ALA A 105 -34.07 -16.09 -16.63
N THR A 106 -34.59 -15.62 -17.77
CA THR A 106 -34.72 -14.19 -18.06
C THR A 106 -35.54 -13.47 -16.98
N TYR A 107 -36.64 -14.08 -16.53
CA TYR A 107 -37.44 -13.50 -15.46
C TYR A 107 -36.74 -13.55 -14.10
N ALA A 108 -36.01 -14.62 -13.78
CA ALA A 108 -35.16 -14.70 -12.58
C ALA A 108 -34.11 -13.57 -12.56
N GLU A 109 -33.39 -13.37 -13.67
CA GLU A 109 -32.42 -12.28 -13.82
C GLU A 109 -33.04 -10.90 -13.60
N LEU A 110 -34.25 -10.66 -14.13
CA LEU A 110 -34.99 -9.42 -13.93
C LEU A 110 -35.32 -9.19 -12.45
N LEU A 111 -35.85 -10.22 -11.79
CA LEU A 111 -36.22 -10.17 -10.39
C LEU A 111 -35.00 -9.91 -9.50
N TRP A 112 -33.85 -10.52 -9.82
CA TRP A 112 -32.57 -10.25 -9.17
C TRP A 112 -32.15 -8.78 -9.31
N ILE A 113 -32.27 -8.22 -10.51
CA ILE A 113 -31.95 -6.81 -10.78
C ILE A 113 -32.85 -5.86 -9.95
N TRP A 114 -34.03 -6.32 -9.56
CA TRP A 114 -35.04 -5.58 -8.81
C TRP A 114 -35.05 -5.81 -7.32
N ASP A 115 -34.04 -6.50 -6.80
CA ASP A 115 -33.92 -6.82 -5.38
C ASP A 115 -35.06 -7.73 -4.87
N ARG A 116 -35.79 -8.40 -5.78
CA ARG A 116 -36.77 -9.45 -5.46
C ARG A 116 -36.06 -10.81 -5.40
N ARG A 117 -35.17 -10.94 -4.42
CA ARG A 117 -34.20 -12.05 -4.30
C ARG A 117 -34.86 -13.42 -4.23
N GLU A 118 -35.88 -13.58 -3.39
CA GLU A 118 -36.58 -14.87 -3.21
C GLU A 118 -37.40 -15.27 -4.45
N ASP A 119 -38.09 -14.31 -5.08
CA ASP A 119 -38.82 -14.56 -6.33
C ASP A 119 -37.86 -14.97 -7.45
N SER A 120 -36.70 -14.31 -7.53
CA SER A 120 -35.62 -14.66 -8.46
C SER A 120 -35.18 -16.12 -8.25
N TYR A 121 -34.93 -16.50 -7.00
CA TYR A 121 -34.53 -17.88 -6.67
C TYR A 121 -35.59 -18.90 -7.07
N THR A 122 -36.86 -18.59 -6.81
CA THR A 122 -38.00 -19.45 -7.16
C THR A 122 -38.07 -19.69 -8.68
N GLN A 123 -37.93 -18.64 -9.49
CA GLN A 123 -37.94 -18.80 -10.95
C GLN A 123 -36.70 -19.51 -11.47
N ALA A 124 -35.53 -19.28 -10.86
CA ALA A 124 -34.30 -20.00 -11.19
C ALA A 124 -34.43 -21.50 -10.91
N LYS A 125 -34.98 -21.90 -9.75
CA LYS A 125 -35.21 -23.32 -9.42
C LYS A 125 -36.18 -24.00 -10.38
N ARG A 126 -37.29 -23.34 -10.74
CA ARG A 126 -38.21 -23.88 -11.78
C ARG A 126 -37.54 -24.06 -13.13
N ALA A 127 -36.64 -23.15 -13.52
CA ALA A 127 -35.88 -23.31 -14.75
C ALA A 127 -34.87 -24.47 -14.65
N ILE A 128 -34.26 -24.70 -13.49
CA ILE A 128 -33.37 -25.85 -13.21
C ILE A 128 -34.15 -27.17 -13.22
N GLU A 129 -35.41 -27.19 -12.78
CA GLU A 129 -36.27 -28.38 -12.86
C GLU A 129 -36.56 -28.78 -14.33
N LEU A 130 -36.69 -27.79 -15.22
CA LEU A 130 -36.93 -27.99 -16.65
C LEU A 130 -35.66 -28.35 -17.43
N ASP A 131 -34.56 -27.64 -17.15
CA ASP A 131 -33.23 -27.95 -17.66
C ASP A 131 -32.23 -27.83 -16.51
N SER A 132 -31.81 -29.00 -16.03
CA SER A 132 -30.92 -29.09 -14.87
C SER A 132 -29.61 -28.33 -15.10
N ASN A 133 -29.06 -28.31 -16.31
CA ASN A 133 -27.77 -27.69 -16.61
C ASN A 133 -27.90 -26.27 -17.18
N HIS A 134 -29.06 -25.63 -17.00
CA HIS A 134 -29.31 -24.30 -17.51
C HIS A 134 -28.43 -23.23 -16.84
N ALA A 135 -27.35 -22.83 -17.52
CA ALA A 135 -26.27 -22.03 -16.94
C ALA A 135 -26.74 -20.70 -16.30
N ARG A 136 -27.67 -19.97 -16.92
CA ARG A 136 -28.17 -18.69 -16.38
C ARG A 136 -29.00 -18.88 -15.12
N SER A 137 -29.75 -19.98 -15.03
CA SER A 137 -30.58 -20.29 -13.86
C SER A 137 -29.74 -20.79 -12.70
N LEU A 138 -28.78 -21.68 -12.98
CA LEU A 138 -27.76 -22.08 -12.01
C LEU A 138 -27.04 -20.85 -11.45
N TYR A 139 -26.67 -19.89 -12.30
CA TYR A 139 -26.00 -18.67 -11.87
C TYR A 139 -26.89 -17.80 -10.97
N CYS A 140 -28.15 -17.55 -11.35
CA CYS A 140 -29.09 -16.80 -10.51
C CYS A 140 -29.36 -17.51 -9.16
N ALA A 141 -29.44 -18.85 -9.17
CA ALA A 141 -29.60 -19.62 -7.95
C ALA A 141 -28.36 -19.48 -7.03
N SER A 142 -27.16 -19.63 -7.58
CA SER A 142 -25.91 -19.42 -6.84
C SER A 142 -25.76 -17.99 -6.32
N GLN A 143 -26.24 -16.97 -7.07
CA GLN A 143 -26.23 -15.58 -6.61
C GLN A 143 -27.10 -15.39 -5.36
N PHE A 144 -28.27 -16.01 -5.33
CA PHE A 144 -29.16 -15.99 -4.16
C PHE A 144 -28.53 -16.69 -2.96
N LEU A 145 -27.98 -17.88 -3.15
CA LEU A 145 -27.31 -18.63 -2.08
C LEU A 145 -26.10 -17.85 -1.53
N MET A 146 -25.32 -17.21 -2.40
CA MET A 146 -24.23 -16.32 -1.98
C MET A 146 -24.73 -15.15 -1.13
N TRP A 147 -25.86 -14.55 -1.50
CA TRP A 147 -26.48 -13.49 -0.72
C TRP A 147 -26.96 -13.97 0.65
N GLN A 148 -27.54 -15.18 0.74
CA GLN A 148 -27.93 -15.81 2.01
C GLN A 148 -26.72 -16.08 2.92
N ILE A 149 -25.66 -16.70 2.39
CA ILE A 149 -24.39 -16.93 3.12
C ILE A 149 -23.91 -15.63 3.75
N GLN A 150 -23.95 -14.54 3.00
CA GLN A 150 -23.49 -13.23 3.48
C GLN A 150 -24.41 -12.62 4.51
N PHE A 151 -25.72 -12.72 4.32
CA PHE A 151 -26.70 -12.28 5.30
C PHE A 151 -26.45 -12.96 6.66
N PHE A 152 -26.17 -14.26 6.65
CA PHE A 152 -25.82 -15.00 7.87
C PHE A 152 -24.47 -14.56 8.45
N MET A 153 -23.42 -14.47 7.63
CA MET A 153 -22.08 -14.05 8.08
C MET A 153 -22.06 -12.63 8.67
N ASP A 154 -22.77 -11.69 8.06
CA ASP A 154 -22.90 -10.31 8.58
C ASP A 154 -23.72 -10.30 9.89
N GLY A 155 -24.78 -11.11 9.98
CA GLY A 155 -25.59 -11.26 11.19
C GLY A 155 -24.85 -11.90 12.37
N GLU A 156 -24.00 -12.89 12.12
CA GLU A 156 -23.14 -13.50 13.14
C GLU A 156 -22.16 -12.49 13.73
N ARG A 157 -21.54 -11.66 12.87
CA ARG A 157 -20.61 -10.61 13.30
C ARG A 157 -21.27 -9.53 14.15
N GLU A 158 -22.51 -9.16 13.85
CA GLU A 158 -23.25 -8.16 14.62
C GLU A 158 -23.70 -8.65 16.00
N ARG A 159 -24.03 -9.95 16.13
CA ARG A 159 -24.75 -10.47 17.32
C ARG A 159 -23.97 -11.44 18.17
N GLY A 160 -22.87 -12.02 17.69
CA GLY A 160 -21.95 -12.88 18.44
C GLY A 160 -22.59 -14.07 19.17
N ARG A 161 -23.82 -14.47 18.81
CA ARG A 161 -24.69 -15.35 19.63
C ARG A 161 -25.50 -16.39 18.84
N ILE A 162 -25.46 -16.40 17.51
CA ILE A 162 -26.22 -17.38 16.71
C ILE A 162 -25.21 -18.18 15.88
N HIS A 163 -25.17 -19.50 16.07
CA HIS A 163 -24.41 -20.41 15.21
C HIS A 163 -25.27 -20.71 13.97
N LEU A 164 -25.20 -19.84 12.96
CA LEU A 164 -25.87 -20.00 11.66
C LEU A 164 -25.00 -20.76 10.65
N ASN A 165 -23.82 -21.20 11.09
CA ASN A 165 -22.86 -22.00 10.32
C ASN A 165 -23.51 -23.14 9.53
N GLU A 166 -24.43 -23.92 10.10
CA GLU A 166 -25.03 -25.06 9.39
C GLU A 166 -25.87 -24.65 8.16
N PHE A 167 -26.62 -23.55 8.25
CA PHE A 167 -27.36 -22.99 7.12
C PHE A 167 -26.41 -22.45 6.05
N ALA A 168 -25.36 -21.74 6.50
CA ALA A 168 -24.33 -21.24 5.60
C ALA A 168 -23.55 -22.39 4.92
N GLU A 169 -23.30 -23.50 5.59
CA GLU A 169 -22.65 -24.70 4.99
C GLU A 169 -23.52 -25.33 3.90
N LYS A 170 -24.82 -25.52 4.19
CA LYS A 170 -25.73 -26.13 3.22
C LYS A 170 -25.88 -25.27 1.96
N ASP A 171 -26.10 -23.97 2.13
CA ASP A 171 -26.24 -23.03 1.02
C ASP A 171 -24.94 -22.92 0.21
N ARG A 172 -23.78 -23.04 0.88
CA ARG A 172 -22.46 -23.07 0.25
C ARG A 172 -22.26 -24.29 -0.64
N GLU A 173 -22.53 -25.49 -0.14
CA GLU A 173 -22.39 -26.72 -0.92
C GLU A 173 -23.38 -26.76 -2.09
N GLU A 174 -24.62 -26.30 -1.91
CA GLU A 174 -25.58 -26.16 -3.02
C GLU A 174 -25.08 -25.16 -4.07
N ALA A 175 -24.54 -24.00 -3.66
CA ALA A 175 -23.98 -23.01 -4.57
C ALA A 175 -22.77 -23.55 -5.35
N ILE A 176 -21.87 -24.29 -4.68
CA ILE A 176 -20.71 -24.95 -5.29
C ILE A 176 -21.19 -25.93 -6.37
N GLY A 177 -22.15 -26.81 -6.05
CA GLY A 177 -22.67 -27.78 -7.02
C GLY A 177 -23.24 -27.13 -8.28
N TYR A 178 -23.96 -26.01 -8.15
CA TYR A 178 -24.44 -25.25 -9.32
C TYR A 178 -23.31 -24.62 -10.14
N LEU A 179 -22.29 -24.06 -9.48
CA LEU A 179 -21.18 -23.39 -10.14
C LEU A 179 -20.22 -24.39 -10.81
N GLU A 180 -20.03 -25.57 -10.24
CA GLU A 180 -19.29 -26.67 -10.86
C GLU A 180 -19.91 -27.08 -12.19
N ARG A 181 -21.23 -27.22 -12.23
CA ARG A 181 -21.96 -27.55 -13.47
C ARG A 181 -21.81 -26.48 -14.55
N ILE A 182 -21.85 -25.20 -14.15
CA ILE A 182 -21.57 -24.08 -15.07
C ILE A 182 -20.15 -24.19 -15.64
N LEU A 183 -19.15 -24.44 -14.79
CA LEU A 183 -17.75 -24.51 -15.21
C LEU A 183 -17.39 -25.80 -15.95
N GLN A 184 -18.10 -26.90 -15.72
CA GLN A 184 -17.98 -28.13 -16.51
C GLN A 184 -18.52 -27.93 -17.93
N ALA A 185 -19.69 -27.29 -18.07
CA ALA A 185 -20.29 -27.02 -19.37
C ALA A 185 -19.57 -25.90 -20.14
N THR A 186 -19.05 -24.89 -19.43
CA THR A 186 -18.32 -23.78 -20.02
C THR A 186 -17.14 -23.41 -19.13
N PRO A 187 -15.97 -24.04 -19.34
CA PRO A 187 -14.78 -23.80 -18.52
C PRO A 187 -14.40 -22.33 -18.46
N ASP A 188 -14.55 -21.54 -19.52
CA ASP A 188 -14.16 -20.12 -19.51
C ASP A 188 -15.28 -19.17 -19.03
N ASN A 189 -16.32 -19.68 -18.35
CA ASN A 189 -17.38 -18.85 -17.80
C ASN A 189 -16.87 -17.97 -16.65
N ARG A 190 -16.55 -16.71 -16.97
CA ARG A 190 -16.05 -15.71 -16.00
C ARG A 190 -17.03 -15.45 -14.86
N GLN A 191 -18.34 -15.41 -15.14
CA GLN A 191 -19.36 -15.11 -14.12
C GLN A 191 -19.41 -16.22 -13.06
N GLY A 192 -19.50 -17.47 -13.51
CA GLY A 192 -19.48 -18.65 -12.64
C GLY A 192 -18.19 -18.74 -11.85
N ARG A 193 -17.02 -18.53 -12.48
CA ARG A 193 -15.72 -18.58 -11.79
C ARG A 193 -15.59 -17.52 -10.71
N VAL A 194 -15.96 -16.27 -10.99
CA VAL A 194 -15.88 -15.18 -10.00
C VAL A 194 -16.87 -15.40 -8.85
N LEU A 195 -18.06 -15.93 -9.13
CA LEU A 195 -19.02 -16.27 -8.07
C LEU A 195 -18.53 -17.48 -7.23
N MET A 196 -17.88 -18.47 -7.84
CA MET A 196 -17.23 -19.58 -7.14
C MET A 196 -16.11 -19.08 -6.24
N ALA A 197 -15.30 -18.14 -6.74
CA ALA A 197 -14.24 -17.50 -5.97
C ALA A 197 -14.80 -16.77 -4.74
N MET A 198 -15.92 -16.07 -4.88
CA MET A 198 -16.64 -15.45 -3.76
C MET A 198 -17.07 -16.49 -2.72
N VAL A 199 -17.71 -17.59 -3.15
CA VAL A 199 -18.16 -18.67 -2.27
C VAL A 199 -16.98 -19.29 -1.52
N TYR A 200 -15.86 -19.58 -2.19
CA TYR A 200 -14.67 -20.14 -1.54
C TYR A 200 -13.99 -19.15 -0.58
N TYR A 201 -13.96 -17.87 -0.91
CA TYR A 201 -13.37 -16.86 -0.03
C TYR A 201 -14.20 -16.64 1.25
N ASP A 202 -15.49 -16.34 1.11
CA ASP A 202 -16.38 -16.05 2.26
C ASP A 202 -16.67 -17.34 3.06
N GLY A 203 -16.65 -18.51 2.40
CA GLY A 203 -16.82 -19.81 3.04
C GLY A 203 -15.58 -20.35 3.75
N GLY A 204 -14.46 -19.61 3.78
CA GLY A 204 -13.25 -20.06 4.47
C GLY A 204 -12.57 -21.27 3.81
N LEU A 205 -12.68 -21.40 2.49
CA LEU A 205 -12.11 -22.49 1.69
C LEU A 205 -10.93 -22.01 0.81
N PRO A 206 -9.87 -21.43 1.38
CA PRO A 206 -8.82 -20.78 0.60
C PRO A 206 -7.99 -21.77 -0.23
N GLY A 207 -7.92 -23.05 0.16
CA GLY A 207 -7.31 -24.10 -0.64
C GLY A 207 -8.04 -24.33 -1.97
N ARG A 208 -9.38 -24.37 -1.95
CA ARG A 208 -10.20 -24.49 -3.17
C ARG A 208 -10.10 -23.23 -4.04
N LEU A 209 -10.05 -22.05 -3.43
CA LEU A 209 -9.81 -20.79 -4.16
C LEU A 209 -8.47 -20.78 -4.90
N VAL A 210 -7.40 -21.20 -4.23
CA VAL A 210 -6.07 -21.31 -4.85
C VAL A 210 -6.09 -22.31 -6.01
N ALA A 211 -6.69 -23.49 -5.82
CA ALA A 211 -6.79 -24.50 -6.87
C ALA A 211 -7.57 -23.99 -8.10
N LEU A 212 -8.71 -23.32 -7.87
CA LEU A 212 -9.57 -22.77 -8.92
C LEU A 212 -8.82 -21.81 -9.86
N PHE A 213 -8.00 -20.90 -9.30
CA PHE A 213 -7.26 -19.93 -10.11
C PHE A 213 -5.92 -20.44 -10.60
N LYS A 214 -5.26 -21.38 -9.92
CA LYS A 214 -4.08 -22.05 -10.47
C LYS A 214 -4.41 -22.73 -11.80
N ASP A 215 -5.43 -23.60 -11.82
CA ASP A 215 -5.86 -24.29 -13.03
C ASP A 215 -6.30 -23.33 -14.14
N TYR A 216 -7.06 -22.29 -13.79
CA TYR A 216 -7.50 -21.29 -14.76
C TYR A 216 -6.32 -20.54 -15.40
N LEU A 217 -5.33 -20.13 -14.60
CA LEU A 217 -4.20 -19.33 -15.07
C LEU A 217 -3.17 -20.14 -15.88
N GLU A 218 -3.22 -21.48 -15.86
CA GLU A 218 -2.45 -22.30 -16.80
C GLU A 218 -2.87 -22.05 -18.26
N ARG A 219 -4.16 -21.76 -18.47
CA ARG A 219 -4.74 -21.48 -19.79
C ARG A 219 -4.86 -19.99 -20.09
N HIS A 220 -4.93 -19.15 -19.06
CA HIS A 220 -5.12 -17.69 -19.16
C HIS A 220 -4.04 -16.92 -18.38
N PRO A 221 -2.74 -17.07 -18.70
CA PRO A 221 -1.63 -16.53 -17.90
C PRO A 221 -1.59 -14.99 -17.82
N GLU A 222 -2.29 -14.31 -18.72
CA GLU A 222 -2.46 -12.86 -18.80
C GLU A 222 -3.70 -12.32 -18.07
N ASP A 223 -4.56 -13.20 -17.50
CA ASP A 223 -5.73 -12.77 -16.75
C ASP A 223 -5.34 -12.17 -15.39
N ARG A 224 -5.28 -10.85 -15.38
CA ARG A 224 -4.91 -10.04 -14.21
C ARG A 224 -5.76 -10.32 -12.98
N ASP A 225 -7.08 -10.44 -13.14
CA ASP A 225 -8.00 -10.62 -12.00
C ASP A 225 -7.82 -12.02 -11.39
N GLY A 226 -7.56 -13.02 -12.22
CA GLY A 226 -7.20 -14.36 -11.79
C GLY A 226 -5.95 -14.36 -10.91
N HIS A 227 -4.91 -13.60 -11.28
CA HIS A 227 -3.72 -13.42 -10.42
C HIS A 227 -4.04 -12.70 -9.09
N PHE A 228 -4.97 -11.73 -9.09
CA PHE A 228 -5.45 -11.13 -7.83
C PHE A 228 -6.19 -12.13 -6.95
N PHE A 229 -7.12 -12.90 -7.51
CA PHE A 229 -7.91 -13.85 -6.74
C PHE A 229 -7.06 -15.03 -6.24
N LEU A 230 -6.04 -15.44 -7.01
CA LEU A 230 -5.02 -16.38 -6.57
C LEU A 230 -4.21 -15.81 -5.40
N GLY A 231 -3.75 -14.56 -5.50
CA GLY A 231 -3.05 -13.87 -4.41
C GLY A 231 -3.90 -13.73 -3.14
N LEU A 232 -5.19 -13.44 -3.32
CA LEU A 232 -6.17 -13.38 -2.23
C LEU A 232 -6.31 -14.74 -1.53
N GLY A 233 -6.39 -15.83 -2.29
CA GLY A 233 -6.40 -17.19 -1.74
C GLY A 233 -5.14 -17.51 -0.95
N TYR A 234 -3.96 -17.25 -1.51
CA TYR A 234 -2.69 -17.47 -0.81
C TYR A 234 -2.56 -16.65 0.47
N GLN A 235 -3.03 -15.41 0.47
CA GLN A 235 -2.92 -14.55 1.64
C GLN A 235 -3.82 -15.04 2.78
N VAL A 236 -5.02 -15.55 2.49
CA VAL A 236 -5.89 -16.18 3.49
C VAL A 236 -5.29 -17.50 4.01
N LYS A 237 -4.48 -18.21 3.19
CA LYS A 237 -3.68 -19.35 3.63
C LYS A 237 -2.42 -18.96 4.42
N GLU A 238 -2.16 -17.67 4.63
CA GLU A 238 -0.94 -17.14 5.25
C GLU A 238 0.36 -17.44 4.45
N GLU A 239 0.23 -17.79 3.16
CA GLU A 239 1.36 -17.98 2.24
C GLU A 239 1.77 -16.62 1.62
N LEU A 240 2.35 -15.75 2.44
CA LEU A 240 2.56 -14.33 2.09
C LEU A 240 3.45 -14.11 0.86
N GLU A 241 4.51 -14.89 0.67
CA GLU A 241 5.38 -14.77 -0.51
C GLU A 241 4.65 -15.15 -1.80
N SER A 242 3.88 -16.25 -1.78
CA SER A 242 3.07 -16.70 -2.91
C SER A 242 2.00 -15.66 -3.27
N ALA A 243 1.37 -15.08 -2.25
CA ALA A 243 0.43 -13.98 -2.42
C ALA A 243 1.09 -12.75 -3.04
N TYR A 244 2.26 -12.34 -2.53
CA TYR A 244 3.01 -11.19 -3.06
C TYR A 244 3.40 -11.39 -4.53
N ARG A 245 3.89 -12.58 -4.90
CA ARG A 245 4.21 -12.91 -6.30
C ARG A 245 2.99 -12.82 -7.20
N SER A 246 1.85 -13.34 -6.74
CA SER A 246 0.59 -13.33 -7.49
C SER A 246 0.07 -11.90 -7.68
N TYR A 247 0.04 -11.09 -6.62
CA TYR A 247 -0.33 -9.67 -6.72
C TYR A 247 0.62 -8.87 -7.59
N SER A 248 1.93 -9.10 -7.48
CA SER A 248 2.93 -8.46 -8.32
C SER A 248 2.72 -8.81 -9.79
N ARG A 249 2.39 -10.06 -10.10
CA ARG A 249 2.05 -10.48 -11.47
C ARG A 249 0.80 -9.77 -11.97
N ALA A 250 -0.26 -9.70 -11.16
CA ALA A 250 -1.48 -8.96 -11.50
C ALA A 250 -1.17 -7.47 -11.79
N VAL A 251 -0.47 -6.79 -10.89
CA VAL A 251 -0.08 -5.38 -11.09
C VAL A 251 0.76 -5.22 -12.36
N ASN A 252 1.66 -6.15 -12.68
CA ASN A 252 2.49 -6.06 -13.88
C ASN A 252 1.71 -6.20 -15.20
N LEU A 253 0.57 -6.89 -15.19
CA LEU A 253 -0.30 -7.09 -16.36
C LEU A 253 -1.22 -5.90 -16.66
N MET A 254 -1.33 -4.94 -15.76
CA MET A 254 -2.16 -3.73 -15.93
C MET A 254 -1.58 -2.73 -16.94
N ASP A 255 -2.43 -1.83 -17.44
CA ASP A 255 -1.95 -0.62 -18.11
C ASP A 255 -1.36 0.41 -17.13
N ALA A 256 -0.68 1.44 -17.62
CA ALA A 256 0.00 2.43 -16.78
C ALA A 256 -0.97 3.22 -15.87
N GLY A 257 -2.18 3.52 -16.34
CA GLY A 257 -3.19 4.24 -15.57
C GLY A 257 -3.76 3.37 -14.45
N GLU A 258 -4.04 2.11 -14.76
CA GLU A 258 -4.47 1.11 -13.78
C GLU A 258 -3.39 0.82 -12.75
N LYS A 259 -2.11 0.66 -13.15
CA LYS A 259 -0.99 0.51 -12.21
C LYS A 259 -0.89 1.70 -11.27
N ALA A 260 -0.95 2.91 -11.80
CA ALA A 260 -0.87 4.12 -11.00
C ALA A 260 -2.04 4.24 -10.00
N PHE A 261 -3.25 3.81 -10.39
CA PHE A 261 -4.39 3.74 -9.48
C PHE A 261 -4.24 2.60 -8.46
N MET A 262 -3.82 1.43 -8.91
CA MET A 262 -3.70 0.24 -8.08
C MET A 262 -2.61 0.37 -7.05
N GLN A 263 -1.54 1.06 -7.39
CA GLN A 263 -0.48 1.44 -6.48
C GLN A 263 -0.80 2.79 -5.83
N SER A 264 -2.04 3.30 -5.94
CA SER A 264 -2.34 4.69 -5.64
C SER A 264 -2.00 5.04 -4.21
N MET A 265 -0.98 5.88 -4.12
CA MET A 265 -0.83 6.84 -3.03
C MET A 265 -2.15 7.59 -2.83
N PHE A 266 -2.86 7.92 -3.91
CA PHE A 266 -4.02 8.81 -3.94
C PHE A 266 -5.19 8.40 -3.03
N LEU A 267 -5.56 7.12 -2.99
CA LEU A 267 -6.61 6.64 -2.09
C LEU A 267 -6.17 6.56 -0.62
N LEU A 268 -4.87 6.69 -0.36
CA LEU A 268 -4.23 6.47 0.94
C LEU A 268 -3.52 7.72 1.50
N SER A 269 -3.30 8.75 0.67
CA SER A 269 -2.61 9.99 1.01
C SER A 269 -3.59 11.14 1.17
N GLU A 270 -3.22 12.15 1.97
CA GLU A 270 -4.00 13.39 2.07
C GLU A 270 -4.10 14.10 0.70
N LYS A 271 -5.32 14.46 0.30
CA LYS A 271 -5.61 15.12 -0.99
C LYS A 271 -4.82 16.42 -1.20
N ARG A 272 -4.42 17.11 -0.12
CA ARG A 272 -3.60 18.34 -0.19
C ARG A 272 -2.24 18.12 -0.88
N LYS A 273 -1.60 16.96 -0.70
CA LYS A 273 -0.32 16.63 -1.38
C LYS A 273 -0.50 16.24 -2.86
N LEU A 274 -1.75 16.06 -3.31
CA LEU A 274 -2.09 15.59 -4.65
C LEU A 274 -2.52 16.69 -5.61
N GLU A 275 -3.29 17.68 -5.13
CA GLU A 275 -3.81 18.76 -5.98
C GLU A 275 -2.67 19.60 -6.60
N GLU A 276 -1.46 19.51 -6.04
CA GLU A 276 -0.23 20.09 -6.57
C GLU A 276 0.38 19.31 -7.74
N ARG A 277 0.02 18.02 -7.94
CA ARG A 277 0.58 17.17 -8.99
C ARG A 277 -0.28 17.21 -10.26
N LYS A 278 0.29 17.76 -11.33
CA LYS A 278 -0.32 17.77 -12.68
C LYS A 278 -0.27 16.40 -13.40
N ASN A 279 0.63 15.49 -12.98
CA ASN A 279 0.90 14.21 -13.64
C ASN A 279 0.76 13.02 -12.68
N LEU A 280 0.52 11.82 -13.23
CA LEU A 280 0.55 10.56 -12.49
C LEU A 280 1.94 10.33 -11.84
N PRO A 281 2.00 9.71 -10.65
CA PRO A 281 3.26 9.41 -9.98
C PRO A 281 4.12 8.49 -10.84
N GLY A 282 5.42 8.80 -10.91
CA GLY A 282 6.38 7.92 -11.54
C GLY A 282 6.66 6.67 -10.69
N TYR A 283 7.41 5.74 -11.25
CA TYR A 283 7.83 4.52 -10.54
C TYR A 283 8.52 4.80 -9.20
N SER A 284 9.43 5.78 -9.16
CA SER A 284 10.15 6.19 -7.95
C SER A 284 9.22 6.77 -6.87
N ASP A 285 8.16 7.50 -7.26
CA ASP A 285 7.20 8.04 -6.29
C ASP A 285 6.44 6.92 -5.57
N ILE A 286 5.98 5.94 -6.37
CA ILE A 286 5.25 4.77 -5.87
C ILE A 286 6.14 3.94 -4.96
N ARG A 287 7.38 3.67 -5.38
CA ARG A 287 8.36 2.93 -4.59
C ARG A 287 8.62 3.61 -3.24
N LYS A 288 8.97 4.89 -3.22
CA LYS A 288 9.17 5.65 -1.97
C LYS A 288 7.96 5.60 -1.05
N PHE A 289 6.76 5.75 -1.60
CA PHE A 289 5.53 5.71 -0.82
C PHE A 289 5.36 4.37 -0.10
N TRP A 290 5.50 3.25 -0.83
CA TRP A 290 5.32 1.93 -0.24
C TRP A 290 6.46 1.56 0.70
N THR A 291 7.72 1.88 0.37
CA THR A 291 8.86 1.75 1.29
C THR A 291 8.62 2.50 2.60
N GLY A 292 8.15 3.75 2.54
CA GLY A 292 7.82 4.53 3.75
C GLY A 292 6.61 4.03 4.53
N LYS A 293 5.76 3.19 3.91
CA LYS A 293 4.57 2.58 4.52
C LYS A 293 4.82 1.15 5.01
N ASP A 294 6.00 0.60 4.75
CA ASP A 294 6.40 -0.73 5.21
C ASP A 294 6.51 -0.75 6.75
N PRO A 295 5.69 -1.53 7.47
CA PRO A 295 5.74 -1.54 8.92
C PRO A 295 6.99 -2.23 9.48
N LEU A 296 7.57 -3.19 8.74
CA LEU A 296 8.70 -4.00 9.20
C LEU A 296 9.48 -4.57 8.02
N PHE A 297 10.68 -4.04 7.76
CA PHE A 297 11.54 -4.53 6.68
C PHE A 297 12.16 -5.91 6.97
N LEU A 298 12.13 -6.42 8.21
CA LEU A 298 12.58 -7.78 8.52
C LEU A 298 11.75 -8.90 7.88
N THR A 299 10.60 -8.58 7.30
CA THR A 299 9.74 -9.56 6.63
C THR A 299 10.00 -9.59 5.12
N PRO A 300 9.71 -10.72 4.45
CA PRO A 300 9.97 -10.84 3.01
C PRO A 300 9.02 -9.99 2.14
N VAL A 301 7.99 -9.39 2.71
CA VAL A 301 6.94 -8.66 1.99
C VAL A 301 6.53 -7.41 2.77
N ASN A 302 6.13 -6.37 2.06
CA ASN A 302 5.56 -5.18 2.69
C ASN A 302 4.10 -5.45 3.08
N GLU A 303 3.80 -5.63 4.38
CA GLU A 303 2.45 -6.02 4.85
C GLU A 303 1.39 -4.97 4.52
N ARG A 304 1.77 -3.68 4.51
CA ARG A 304 0.85 -2.60 4.19
C ARG A 304 0.46 -2.62 2.71
N LEU A 305 1.41 -2.91 1.82
CA LEU A 305 1.15 -3.12 0.40
C LEU A 305 0.33 -4.40 0.17
N MET A 306 0.64 -5.48 0.89
CA MET A 306 -0.11 -6.74 0.81
C MET A 306 -1.57 -6.55 1.21
N GLU A 307 -1.83 -5.84 2.32
CA GLU A 307 -3.19 -5.48 2.73
C GLU A 307 -3.90 -4.60 1.68
N HIS A 308 -3.17 -3.69 1.03
CA HIS A 308 -3.73 -2.91 -0.06
C HIS A 308 -4.15 -3.78 -1.24
N CYS A 309 -3.26 -4.64 -1.73
CA CYS A 309 -3.55 -5.59 -2.81
C CYS A 309 -4.72 -6.51 -2.46
N ARG A 310 -4.78 -7.00 -1.21
CA ARG A 310 -5.91 -7.78 -0.68
C ARG A 310 -7.22 -7.04 -0.83
N ARG A 311 -7.26 -5.77 -0.41
CA ARG A 311 -8.49 -4.97 -0.45
C ARG A 311 -8.94 -4.65 -1.87
N VAL A 312 -8.01 -4.48 -2.80
CA VAL A 312 -8.37 -4.34 -4.21
C VAL A 312 -8.92 -5.67 -4.75
N ALA A 313 -8.21 -6.77 -4.55
CA ALA A 313 -8.68 -8.10 -4.99
C ALA A 313 -10.08 -8.39 -4.44
N TYR A 314 -10.29 -8.17 -3.14
CA TYR A 314 -11.61 -8.29 -2.52
C TYR A 314 -12.62 -7.31 -3.11
N SER A 315 -12.24 -6.05 -3.38
CA SER A 315 -13.16 -5.09 -4.00
C SER A 315 -13.59 -5.55 -5.38
N ASN A 316 -12.68 -6.05 -6.21
CA ASN A 316 -12.98 -6.62 -7.52
C ASN A 316 -13.87 -7.85 -7.44
N LEU A 317 -13.63 -8.69 -6.44
CA LEU A 317 -14.43 -9.86 -6.17
C LEU A 317 -15.86 -9.46 -5.74
N ARG A 318 -15.99 -8.46 -4.85
CA ARG A 318 -17.22 -8.18 -4.11
C ARG A 318 -18.10 -7.08 -4.71
N PHE A 319 -17.48 -6.06 -5.27
CA PHE A 319 -18.14 -4.84 -5.74
C PHE A 319 -18.01 -4.65 -7.26
N GLY A 320 -17.33 -5.57 -7.96
CA GLY A 320 -17.30 -5.63 -9.41
C GLY A 320 -18.58 -6.25 -10.00
N ASP A 321 -18.83 -6.02 -11.28
CA ASP A 321 -19.87 -6.72 -12.04
C ASP A 321 -19.22 -7.43 -13.24
N PRO A 322 -19.10 -8.77 -13.20
CA PRO A 322 -18.52 -9.54 -14.29
C PRO A 322 -19.28 -9.45 -15.61
N ARG A 323 -20.57 -9.08 -15.61
CA ARG A 323 -21.39 -8.95 -16.81
C ARG A 323 -21.06 -7.69 -17.60
N THR A 324 -20.78 -6.59 -16.89
CA THR A 324 -20.45 -5.30 -17.50
C THR A 324 -18.95 -5.01 -17.48
N ARG A 325 -18.13 -5.95 -16.97
CA ARG A 325 -16.69 -5.78 -16.72
C ARG A 325 -16.39 -4.54 -15.87
N THR A 326 -17.29 -4.24 -14.93
CA THR A 326 -17.08 -3.16 -13.98
C THR A 326 -16.08 -3.63 -12.93
N GLU A 327 -14.94 -2.94 -12.86
CA GLU A 327 -13.94 -3.16 -11.82
C GLU A 327 -14.46 -2.70 -10.46
N GLY A 328 -14.37 -3.56 -9.47
CA GLY A 328 -14.88 -3.28 -8.14
C GLY A 328 -14.11 -2.16 -7.44
N TRP A 329 -12.79 -2.07 -7.65
CA TRP A 329 -11.97 -0.96 -7.12
C TRP A 329 -12.37 0.42 -7.66
N ARG A 330 -13.04 0.49 -8.82
CA ARG A 330 -13.54 1.76 -9.39
C ARG A 330 -14.83 2.23 -8.72
N THR A 331 -15.57 1.32 -8.08
CA THR A 331 -16.85 1.64 -7.46
C THR A 331 -16.67 2.40 -6.15
N ASP A 332 -17.67 3.20 -5.76
CA ASP A 332 -17.65 3.95 -4.51
C ASP A 332 -17.50 3.03 -3.28
N ARG A 333 -18.15 1.86 -3.29
CA ARG A 333 -18.00 0.85 -2.23
C ARG A 333 -16.58 0.26 -2.21
N GLY A 334 -16.02 -0.06 -3.37
CA GLY A 334 -14.64 -0.55 -3.47
C GLY A 334 -13.62 0.48 -2.98
N GLN A 335 -13.76 1.75 -3.36
CA GLN A 335 -12.88 2.81 -2.89
C GLN A 335 -12.97 3.00 -1.36
N ALA A 336 -14.17 2.96 -0.80
CA ALA A 336 -14.35 3.00 0.65
C ALA A 336 -13.70 1.80 1.35
N TYR A 337 -13.87 0.60 0.81
CA TYR A 337 -13.29 -0.64 1.36
C TYR A 337 -11.76 -0.65 1.27
N ILE A 338 -11.19 -0.20 0.14
CA ILE A 338 -9.72 -0.10 -0.02
C ILE A 338 -9.14 0.83 1.04
N ARG A 339 -9.77 1.99 1.28
CA ARG A 339 -9.26 2.98 2.22
C ARG A 339 -9.47 2.58 3.68
N TYR A 340 -10.65 2.09 4.04
CA TYR A 340 -11.06 1.91 5.43
C TYR A 340 -11.15 0.44 5.88
N GLY A 341 -11.03 -0.51 4.94
CA GLY A 341 -11.12 -1.94 5.22
C GLY A 341 -12.56 -2.40 5.41
N HIS A 342 -12.71 -3.53 6.11
CA HIS A 342 -14.01 -4.10 6.40
C HIS A 342 -14.76 -3.24 7.44
N PRO A 343 -16.03 -2.87 7.20
CA PRO A 343 -16.82 -2.19 8.22
C PRO A 343 -17.14 -3.12 9.39
N LEU A 344 -17.42 -2.55 10.56
CA LEU A 344 -17.90 -3.29 11.74
C LEU A 344 -19.27 -3.92 11.47
N SER A 345 -20.13 -3.20 10.74
CA SER A 345 -21.41 -3.73 10.29
C SER A 345 -21.91 -3.06 9.01
N ARG A 346 -22.83 -3.74 8.31
CA ARG A 346 -23.43 -3.32 7.05
C ARG A 346 -24.94 -3.40 7.17
N VAL A 347 -25.58 -2.24 7.27
CA VAL A 347 -27.03 -2.15 7.43
C VAL A 347 -27.65 -1.79 6.09
N GLY A 348 -28.21 -2.78 5.42
CA GLY A 348 -29.08 -2.57 4.25
C GLY A 348 -30.39 -1.95 4.68
N GLN A 349 -30.84 -0.92 3.96
CA GLN A 349 -32.18 -0.37 4.10
C GLN A 349 -32.92 -0.57 2.78
N LEU A 350 -34.05 -1.27 2.85
CA LEU A 350 -34.94 -1.54 1.72
C LEU A 350 -35.19 -0.26 0.92
N TYR A 351 -34.80 -0.28 -0.35
CA TYR A 351 -34.99 0.78 -1.35
C TYR A 351 -34.31 2.15 -1.06
N SER A 352 -33.57 2.34 0.03
CA SER A 352 -32.90 3.62 0.35
C SER A 352 -31.38 3.58 0.26
N GLY A 353 -30.77 2.39 0.42
CA GLY A 353 -29.33 2.22 0.29
C GLY A 353 -28.72 1.30 1.35
N GLU A 354 -27.45 1.49 1.63
CA GLU A 354 -26.66 0.66 2.53
C GLU A 354 -25.80 1.56 3.41
N THR A 355 -25.76 1.30 4.71
CA THR A 355 -24.94 2.06 5.66
C THR A 355 -23.84 1.18 6.22
N TRP A 356 -22.60 1.58 5.99
CA TRP A 356 -21.42 0.94 6.57
C TRP A 356 -21.02 1.66 7.85
N VAL A 357 -20.84 0.90 8.92
CA VAL A 357 -20.49 1.41 10.25
C VAL A 357 -19.02 1.12 10.53
N TYR A 358 -18.28 2.17 10.87
CA TYR A 358 -16.91 2.10 11.41
C TYR A 358 -16.91 2.67 12.84
N ASP A 359 -15.80 2.52 13.55
CA ASP A 359 -15.66 2.92 14.95
C ASP A 359 -16.05 4.40 15.19
N THR A 360 -15.55 5.32 14.35
CA THR A 360 -15.73 6.77 14.55
C THR A 360 -16.66 7.44 13.54
N PHE A 361 -17.08 6.74 12.49
CA PHE A 361 -17.88 7.30 11.41
C PHE A 361 -18.75 6.25 10.70
N ARG A 362 -19.72 6.74 9.92
CA ARG A 362 -20.61 5.92 9.09
C ARG A 362 -20.62 6.45 7.67
N ILE A 363 -20.61 5.56 6.69
CA ILE A 363 -20.77 5.89 5.27
C ILE A 363 -22.11 5.35 4.80
N HIS A 364 -22.98 6.22 4.30
CA HIS A 364 -24.21 5.83 3.64
C HIS A 364 -24.01 5.84 2.13
N PHE A 365 -24.27 4.71 1.48
CA PHE A 365 -24.31 4.55 0.04
C PHE A 365 -25.75 4.60 -0.45
N LYS A 366 -26.02 5.44 -1.43
CA LYS A 366 -27.33 5.52 -2.09
C LYS A 366 -27.38 4.48 -3.21
N TYR A 367 -28.50 3.78 -3.27
CA TYR A 367 -28.80 2.92 -4.41
C TYR A 367 -29.27 3.77 -5.59
N GLY A 368 -28.50 3.82 -6.67
CA GLY A 368 -28.80 4.61 -7.87
C GLY A 368 -29.88 4.01 -8.79
N GLY A 369 -30.56 2.96 -8.35
CA GLY A 369 -31.48 2.16 -9.16
C GLY A 369 -30.84 0.88 -9.68
N ILE A 370 -31.29 0.39 -10.84
CA ILE A 370 -30.93 -0.92 -11.42
C ILE A 370 -29.41 -1.10 -11.63
N ARG A 371 -28.88 -2.30 -11.31
CA ARG A 371 -27.47 -2.77 -11.54
C ARG A 371 -26.37 -2.13 -10.68
N ASP A 372 -26.40 -2.37 -9.37
CA ASP A 372 -25.28 -2.05 -8.45
C ASP A 372 -24.66 -0.65 -8.64
N LEU A 373 -25.48 0.34 -9.03
CA LEU A 373 -25.09 1.75 -9.18
C LEU A 373 -25.05 2.41 -7.80
N TRP A 374 -24.22 1.86 -6.92
CA TRP A 374 -23.99 2.40 -5.59
C TRP A 374 -23.17 3.68 -5.70
N ARG A 375 -23.70 4.75 -5.10
CA ARG A 375 -23.02 6.04 -5.05
C ARG A 375 -22.81 6.49 -3.62
N PHE A 376 -21.74 7.21 -3.36
CA PHE A 376 -21.55 7.92 -2.11
C PHE A 376 -22.76 8.80 -1.82
N GLY A 377 -23.41 8.54 -0.69
CA GLY A 377 -24.52 9.31 -0.19
C GLY A 377 -24.01 10.37 0.78
N SER A 378 -24.17 10.11 2.06
CA SER A 378 -23.69 11.01 3.11
C SER A 378 -22.81 10.27 4.09
N VAL A 379 -21.85 10.99 4.66
CA VAL A 379 -21.01 10.49 5.74
C VAL A 379 -21.45 11.15 7.04
N SER A 380 -21.42 10.41 8.15
CA SER A 380 -21.57 10.96 9.50
C SER A 380 -20.32 10.66 10.32
N VAL A 381 -19.64 11.69 10.82
CA VAL A 381 -18.49 11.57 11.72
C VAL A 381 -18.88 12.19 13.05
N ARG A 382 -18.93 11.41 14.14
CA ARG A 382 -19.37 11.89 15.47
C ARG A 382 -20.67 12.71 15.44
N GLY A 383 -21.64 12.30 14.60
CA GLY A 383 -22.93 12.99 14.44
C GLY A 383 -22.96 14.12 13.41
N GLN A 384 -21.81 14.65 12.98
CA GLN A 384 -21.76 15.69 11.95
C GLN A 384 -21.85 15.08 10.54
N ARG A 385 -22.78 15.57 9.73
CA ARG A 385 -22.97 15.14 8.33
C ARG A 385 -21.98 15.85 7.40
N MET A 386 -21.33 15.10 6.51
CA MET A 386 -20.37 15.63 5.54
C MET A 386 -20.34 14.81 4.24
N GLY A 387 -19.62 15.31 3.23
CA GLY A 387 -19.34 14.59 1.99
C GLY A 387 -18.16 13.63 2.10
N PHE A 388 -18.05 12.67 1.18
CA PHE A 388 -16.94 11.69 1.18
C PHE A 388 -15.57 12.36 1.00
N SER A 389 -15.46 13.38 0.13
CA SER A 389 -14.21 14.13 0.01
C SER A 389 -13.78 14.71 1.35
N GLU A 390 -14.69 15.30 2.12
CA GLU A 390 -14.39 15.86 3.44
C GLU A 390 -14.00 14.78 4.46
N LEU A 391 -14.65 13.60 4.42
CA LEU A 391 -14.24 12.44 5.21
C LEU A 391 -12.78 12.07 4.94
N VAL A 392 -12.36 11.99 3.67
CA VAL A 392 -10.98 11.63 3.28
C VAL A 392 -9.96 12.63 3.83
N HIS A 393 -10.32 13.91 3.99
CA HIS A 393 -9.45 14.91 4.60
C HIS A 393 -9.37 14.80 6.12
N ARG A 394 -10.47 14.41 6.78
CA ARG A 394 -10.57 14.39 8.25
C ARG A 394 -10.18 13.06 8.86
N VAL A 395 -10.37 11.96 8.13
CA VAL A 395 -10.17 10.60 8.60
C VAL A 395 -9.11 9.92 7.72
N PRO A 396 -7.90 9.68 8.28
CA PRO A 396 -6.83 8.95 7.61
C PRO A 396 -7.27 7.56 7.13
N ASP A 397 -6.50 6.97 6.22
CA ASP A 397 -6.71 5.57 5.85
C ASP A 397 -6.58 4.65 7.09
N PHE A 398 -7.33 3.54 7.09
CA PHE A 398 -7.26 2.58 8.19
C PHE A 398 -6.37 1.41 7.82
N TYR A 399 -5.32 1.22 8.61
CA TYR A 399 -4.45 0.05 8.58
C TYR A 399 -4.13 -0.38 10.00
N ARG A 400 -4.32 -1.68 10.28
CA ARG A 400 -3.89 -2.30 11.53
C ARG A 400 -2.50 -2.86 11.30
N ASP A 401 -1.51 -2.11 11.76
CA ASP A 401 -0.12 -2.57 11.79
C ASP A 401 0.00 -3.78 12.74
N PRO A 402 0.40 -4.96 12.23
CA PRO A 402 0.48 -6.18 13.02
C PRO A 402 1.64 -6.16 14.04
N TYR A 403 2.57 -5.21 13.94
CA TYR A 403 3.76 -5.11 14.80
C TYR A 403 3.72 -3.88 15.73
N LYS A 404 2.56 -3.22 15.84
CA LYS A 404 2.45 -1.94 16.55
C LYS A 404 2.82 -2.07 18.04
N TRP A 405 2.47 -3.18 18.67
CA TRP A 405 2.60 -3.35 20.13
C TRP A 405 3.88 -4.10 20.52
N GLU A 406 4.51 -4.74 19.54
CA GLU A 406 5.77 -5.46 19.63
C GLU A 406 6.97 -4.54 19.44
N ARG A 407 6.76 -3.37 18.80
CA ARG A 407 7.82 -2.42 18.47
C ARG A 407 8.10 -1.40 19.58
N TYR A 408 9.37 -1.07 19.74
CA TYR A 408 9.86 0.05 20.52
C TYR A 408 10.95 0.82 19.78
N ASP A 409 11.12 2.10 20.09
CA ASP A 409 12.15 2.94 19.49
C ASP A 409 13.51 2.65 20.14
N ALA A 410 14.48 2.26 19.33
CA ALA A 410 15.87 2.07 19.74
C ALA A 410 16.61 3.42 19.69
N PRO A 411 17.14 3.93 20.83
CA PRO A 411 17.97 5.13 20.83
C PRO A 411 19.15 4.99 19.87
N SER A 412 19.46 6.07 19.15
CA SER A 412 20.46 6.05 18.11
C SER A 412 21.24 7.36 18.01
N GLN A 413 22.40 7.28 17.36
CA GLN A 413 23.21 8.43 16.98
C GLN A 413 23.84 8.19 15.61
N ILE A 414 23.85 9.23 14.78
CA ILE A 414 24.55 9.24 13.50
C ILE A 414 25.65 10.30 13.54
N ALA A 415 26.85 9.93 13.09
CA ALA A 415 27.97 10.85 12.92
C ALA A 415 28.56 10.75 11.51
N GLN A 416 28.84 11.91 10.90
CA GLN A 416 29.40 12.01 9.56
C GLN A 416 30.80 12.61 9.60
N PHE A 417 31.72 11.98 8.88
CA PHE A 417 33.14 12.33 8.76
C PHE A 417 33.59 12.29 7.30
N ARG A 418 34.64 13.04 6.95
CA ARG A 418 35.19 13.05 5.60
C ARG A 418 35.97 11.75 5.31
N GLU A 419 35.84 11.22 4.10
CA GLU A 419 36.61 10.08 3.59
C GLU A 419 37.44 10.49 2.35
N LEU A 420 38.41 9.66 1.94
CA LEU A 420 39.47 10.05 0.98
C LEU A 420 39.06 10.18 -0.50
N ASP A 421 37.82 9.86 -0.88
CA ASP A 421 37.36 9.84 -2.29
C ASP A 421 36.19 10.80 -2.59
N GLY A 422 36.03 11.87 -1.80
CA GLY A 422 34.83 12.74 -1.85
C GLY A 422 33.56 12.09 -1.29
N ARG A 423 33.68 10.85 -0.79
CA ARG A 423 32.65 10.16 -0.02
C ARG A 423 32.63 10.64 1.44
N THR A 424 31.51 10.37 2.08
CA THR A 424 31.30 10.65 3.50
C THR A 424 31.19 9.34 4.27
N ARG A 425 32.03 9.21 5.29
CA ARG A 425 31.94 8.14 6.29
C ARG A 425 30.77 8.45 7.20
N VAL A 426 29.76 7.59 7.20
CA VAL A 426 28.61 7.64 8.10
C VAL A 426 28.75 6.51 9.11
N GLU A 427 28.85 6.88 10.38
CA GLU A 427 28.83 5.95 11.51
C GLU A 427 27.47 6.04 12.19
N ILE A 428 26.78 4.91 12.30
CA ILE A 428 25.45 4.78 12.90
C ILE A 428 25.60 3.87 14.11
N TYR A 429 25.06 4.31 15.24
CA TYR A 429 25.07 3.57 16.49
C TYR A 429 23.65 3.51 17.02
N TYR A 430 23.23 2.34 17.52
CA TYR A 430 21.93 2.19 18.15
C TYR A 430 22.00 1.21 19.32
N ALA A 431 21.10 1.41 20.28
CA ALA A 431 21.07 0.69 21.54
C ALA A 431 19.69 0.05 21.77
N LEU A 432 19.69 -1.22 22.14
CA LEU A 432 18.49 -1.95 22.52
C LEU A 432 18.44 -2.02 24.05
N PRO A 433 17.38 -1.53 24.70
CA PRO A 433 17.26 -1.67 26.15
C PRO A 433 17.29 -3.15 26.54
N GLY A 434 18.10 -3.50 27.54
CA GLY A 434 18.27 -4.88 27.97
C GLY A 434 16.98 -5.52 28.48
N SER A 435 16.04 -4.72 29.00
CA SER A 435 14.72 -5.19 29.42
C SER A 435 13.85 -5.68 28.27
N GLU A 436 14.10 -5.22 27.05
CA GLU A 436 13.29 -5.54 25.86
C GLU A 436 13.83 -6.74 25.08
N VAL A 437 15.05 -7.21 25.38
CA VAL A 437 15.72 -8.28 24.63
C VAL A 437 16.10 -9.41 25.56
N ASN A 438 15.70 -10.64 25.26
CA ASN A 438 16.17 -11.79 26.01
C ASN A 438 17.68 -11.99 25.82
N HIS A 439 18.42 -11.96 26.93
CA HIS A 439 19.87 -12.02 26.90
C HIS A 439 20.44 -12.71 28.15
N LYS A 440 21.65 -13.25 28.04
CA LYS A 440 22.39 -13.87 29.15
C LYS A 440 23.83 -13.35 29.20
N THR A 441 24.39 -13.21 30.40
CA THR A 441 25.80 -12.85 30.54
C THR A 441 26.67 -13.95 29.95
N ARG A 442 27.50 -13.60 28.95
CA ARG A 442 28.54 -14.49 28.43
C ARG A 442 29.89 -14.19 29.09
N SER A 443 30.28 -12.92 29.06
CA SER A 443 31.49 -12.39 29.66
C SER A 443 31.29 -10.92 30.02
N PRO A 444 32.20 -10.28 30.79
CA PRO A 444 32.11 -8.85 31.04
C PRO A 444 31.99 -8.05 29.73
N GLY A 445 30.91 -7.26 29.61
CA GLY A 445 30.65 -6.42 28.43
C GLY A 445 30.07 -7.14 27.21
N VAL A 446 29.73 -8.43 27.30
CA VAL A 446 29.14 -9.20 26.18
C VAL A 446 27.98 -10.06 26.68
N ARG A 447 26.89 -10.07 25.93
CA ARG A 447 25.73 -10.93 26.20
C ARG A 447 25.49 -11.89 25.05
N ASP A 448 25.08 -13.11 25.38
CA ASP A 448 24.45 -14.01 24.42
C ASP A 448 23.01 -13.56 24.19
N VAL A 449 22.60 -13.54 22.92
CA VAL A 449 21.27 -13.11 22.45
C VAL A 449 20.79 -14.07 21.35
N ASN A 450 19.50 -14.02 21.00
CA ASN A 450 18.97 -14.73 19.85
C ASN A 450 18.07 -13.78 19.05
N VAL A 451 18.69 -12.92 18.25
CA VAL A 451 17.97 -11.86 17.52
C VAL A 451 18.18 -12.00 16.01
N ARG A 452 17.16 -11.59 15.24
CA ARG A 452 17.32 -11.24 13.82
C ARG A 452 17.51 -9.74 13.72
N GLN A 453 18.65 -9.32 13.18
CA GLN A 453 19.01 -7.93 12.99
C GLN A 453 19.00 -7.60 11.51
N GLY A 454 18.35 -6.50 11.14
CA GLY A 454 18.27 -5.98 9.79
C GLY A 454 18.79 -4.55 9.71
N PHE A 455 19.54 -4.24 8.65
CA PHE A 455 19.91 -2.88 8.28
C PHE A 455 19.55 -2.60 6.83
N PHE A 456 18.81 -1.53 6.61
CA PHE A 456 18.20 -1.18 5.34
C PHE A 456 18.57 0.26 4.99
N LEU A 457 19.05 0.46 3.77
CA LEU A 457 19.43 1.77 3.25
C LEU A 457 18.85 1.93 1.85
N PHE A 458 18.14 3.03 1.65
CA PHE A 458 17.52 3.41 0.40
C PHE A 458 18.02 4.79 -0.02
N ASP A 459 18.17 4.99 -1.32
CA ASP A 459 18.54 6.29 -1.87
C ASP A 459 17.34 7.25 -1.89
N ALA A 460 17.55 8.47 -2.40
CA ALA A 460 16.49 9.44 -2.58
C ALA A 460 15.35 8.94 -3.47
N SER A 461 15.58 7.98 -4.40
CA SER A 461 14.62 7.33 -5.31
C SER A 461 13.74 6.28 -4.61
N GLY A 462 14.14 5.84 -3.42
CA GLY A 462 13.60 4.65 -2.76
C GLY A 462 14.22 3.34 -3.27
N ASP A 463 15.26 3.41 -4.10
CA ASP A 463 16.00 2.25 -4.58
C ASP A 463 16.91 1.73 -3.48
N THR A 464 17.02 0.41 -3.41
CA THR A 464 17.78 -0.27 -2.37
C THR A 464 19.27 -0.09 -2.61
N VAL A 465 19.95 0.56 -1.67
CA VAL A 465 21.42 0.67 -1.62
C VAL A 465 22.01 -0.48 -0.81
N ARG A 466 21.36 -0.84 0.30
CA ARG A 466 21.76 -1.95 1.17
C ARG A 466 20.51 -2.58 1.82
N TYR A 467 20.48 -3.90 1.91
CA TYR A 467 19.40 -4.65 2.54
C TYR A 467 20.00 -5.93 3.14
N ASP A 468 20.36 -5.86 4.42
CA ASP A 468 21.07 -6.93 5.10
C ASP A 468 20.23 -7.44 6.26
N ILE A 469 20.10 -8.76 6.38
CA ILE A 469 19.45 -9.41 7.51
C ILE A 469 20.38 -10.52 8.00
N ALA A 470 20.68 -10.52 9.30
CA ALA A 470 21.55 -11.51 9.93
C ALA A 470 20.93 -12.04 11.22
N LYS A 471 21.26 -13.30 11.56
CA LYS A 471 21.05 -13.82 12.91
C LYS A 471 22.25 -13.45 13.77
N VAL A 472 22.00 -12.89 14.94
CA VAL A 472 23.04 -12.44 15.87
C VAL A 472 22.92 -13.23 17.15
N GLY A 473 24.02 -13.88 17.53
CA GLY A 473 24.13 -14.69 18.74
C GLY A 473 24.75 -13.96 19.94
N GLN A 474 25.43 -12.84 19.70
CA GLN A 474 26.16 -12.10 20.72
C GLN A 474 26.11 -10.60 20.44
N MET A 475 25.97 -9.79 21.48
CA MET A 475 26.02 -8.33 21.36
C MET A 475 26.85 -7.71 22.50
N PRO A 476 27.58 -6.61 22.23
CA PRO A 476 28.18 -5.79 23.26
C PRO A 476 27.14 -5.26 24.24
N TRP A 477 27.49 -5.22 25.53
CA TRP A 477 26.63 -4.75 26.62
C TRP A 477 27.26 -3.59 27.37
N VAL A 478 26.44 -2.56 27.58
CA VAL A 478 26.82 -1.37 28.34
C VAL A 478 25.81 -1.13 29.45
N GLU A 479 26.31 -1.14 30.68
CA GLU A 479 25.52 -0.75 31.85
C GLU A 479 25.52 0.77 31.98
N TYR A 480 24.32 1.36 32.00
CA TYR A 480 24.11 2.80 32.13
C TYR A 480 23.97 3.21 33.59
N ASN A 481 23.26 2.42 34.40
CA ASN A 481 23.10 2.67 35.82
C ASN A 481 23.13 1.35 36.59
N LYS A 482 24.05 1.24 37.55
CA LYS A 482 24.26 0.03 38.36
C LYS A 482 23.16 -0.22 39.38
N MET A 483 22.52 0.84 39.88
CA MET A 483 21.49 0.72 40.92
C MET A 483 20.15 0.28 40.33
N SER A 484 19.79 0.79 39.15
CA SER A 484 18.56 0.39 38.45
C SER A 484 18.76 -0.82 37.55
N HIS A 485 20.00 -1.31 37.42
CA HIS A 485 20.39 -2.32 36.44
C HIS A 485 20.00 -1.95 34.99
N GLU A 486 19.87 -0.67 34.69
CA GLU A 486 19.62 -0.18 33.33
C GLU A 486 20.87 -0.43 32.48
N GLY A 487 20.71 -1.20 31.42
CA GLY A 487 21.77 -1.41 30.43
C GLY A 487 21.21 -1.72 29.05
N TYR A 488 22.10 -1.70 28.08
CA TYR A 488 21.75 -1.73 26.67
C TYR A 488 22.69 -2.64 25.88
N LEU A 489 22.13 -3.30 24.88
CA LEU A 489 22.87 -4.03 23.85
C LEU A 489 23.16 -3.10 22.69
N PHE A 490 24.43 -2.98 22.29
CA PHE A 490 24.84 -2.02 21.27
C PHE A 490 25.04 -2.68 19.91
N ALA A 491 24.70 -1.95 18.87
CA ALA A 491 25.02 -2.29 17.50
C ALA A 491 25.44 -1.04 16.72
N ASN A 492 26.17 -1.26 15.63
CA ASN A 492 26.70 -0.18 14.83
C ASN A 492 26.80 -0.58 13.36
N GLU A 493 26.71 0.43 12.50
CA GLU A 493 26.94 0.33 11.06
C GLU A 493 27.92 1.42 10.64
N ARG A 494 28.83 1.07 9.72
CA ARG A 494 29.76 2.02 9.11
C ARG A 494 29.59 1.97 7.61
N LEU A 495 29.31 3.12 7.02
CA LEU A 495 29.03 3.26 5.59
C LEU A 495 29.92 4.34 4.98
N ASN A 496 30.30 4.16 3.72
CA ASN A 496 30.99 5.18 2.93
C ASN A 496 30.06 5.56 1.76
N LEU A 497 29.33 6.67 1.92
CA LEU A 497 28.24 7.05 1.01
C LEU A 497 28.62 8.28 0.17
N ASN A 498 28.05 8.36 -1.02
CA ASN A 498 28.10 9.60 -1.81
C ASN A 498 27.19 10.65 -1.14
N PRO A 499 27.54 11.95 -1.21
CA PRO A 499 26.66 13.02 -0.77
C PRO A 499 25.26 12.93 -1.41
N GLY A 500 24.21 13.16 -0.63
CA GLY A 500 22.84 13.01 -1.10
C GLY A 500 21.84 12.72 0.02
N GLU A 501 20.59 12.52 -0.36
CA GLU A 501 19.50 12.14 0.56
C GLU A 501 19.31 10.62 0.55
N TYR A 502 19.16 10.05 1.74
CA TYR A 502 18.95 8.62 1.96
C TYR A 502 17.86 8.42 3.01
N TYR A 503 17.26 7.24 3.00
CA TYR A 503 16.39 6.76 4.06
C TYR A 503 17.00 5.49 4.63
N LEU A 504 17.05 5.36 5.96
CA LEU A 504 17.61 4.19 6.62
C LEU A 504 16.67 3.64 7.68
N ALA A 505 16.81 2.34 7.92
CA ALA A 505 16.15 1.62 8.98
C ALA A 505 17.09 0.56 9.57
N ALA A 506 17.12 0.46 10.90
CA ALA A 506 17.67 -0.67 11.63
C ALA A 506 16.55 -1.31 12.44
N GLU A 507 16.42 -2.63 12.35
CA GLU A 507 15.36 -3.38 13.01
C GLU A 507 15.94 -4.62 13.66
N VAL A 508 15.58 -4.89 14.92
CA VAL A 508 16.10 -6.04 15.67
C VAL A 508 14.94 -6.74 16.36
N GLN A 509 14.65 -7.97 15.92
CA GLN A 509 13.61 -8.81 16.50
C GLN A 509 14.22 -9.88 17.40
N ASP A 510 13.83 -9.89 18.68
CA ASP A 510 14.12 -11.01 19.58
C ASP A 510 13.28 -12.23 19.20
N GLN A 511 13.95 -13.35 18.92
CA GLN A 511 13.27 -14.57 18.50
C GLN A 511 12.57 -15.29 19.65
N SER A 512 12.80 -14.87 20.90
CA SER A 512 12.17 -15.47 22.08
C SER A 512 10.90 -14.74 22.51
N SER A 513 10.96 -13.41 22.66
CA SER A 513 9.81 -12.58 23.08
C SER A 513 9.04 -11.94 21.94
N SER A 514 9.56 -11.99 20.70
CA SER A 514 9.02 -11.30 19.52
C SER A 514 8.99 -9.78 19.61
N THR A 515 9.62 -9.16 20.62
CA THR A 515 9.83 -7.70 20.68
C THR A 515 10.73 -7.24 19.54
N ILE A 516 10.54 -6.00 19.08
CA ILE A 516 11.20 -5.45 17.91
C ILE A 516 11.73 -4.05 18.21
N GLY A 517 13.05 -3.92 18.37
CA GLY A 517 13.70 -2.62 18.46
C GLY A 517 13.84 -2.02 17.06
N THR A 518 13.39 -0.78 16.87
CA THR A 518 13.46 -0.10 15.58
C THR A 518 14.11 1.27 15.65
N PHE A 519 14.90 1.59 14.64
CA PHE A 519 15.43 2.92 14.40
C PHE A 519 15.22 3.25 12.92
N ARG A 520 14.56 4.36 12.60
CA ARG A 520 14.30 4.79 11.22
C ARG A 520 14.56 6.29 11.11
N ASP A 521 15.27 6.71 10.07
CA ASP A 521 15.59 8.13 9.88
C ASP A 521 15.79 8.50 8.40
N SER A 522 15.61 9.79 8.11
CA SER A 522 16.01 10.39 6.84
C SER A 522 17.42 10.97 7.02
N LEU A 523 18.37 10.50 6.23
CA LEU A 523 19.78 10.84 6.32
C LEU A 523 20.20 11.71 5.14
N ARG A 524 20.47 12.99 5.42
CA ARG A 524 21.21 13.84 4.49
C ARG A 524 22.70 13.63 4.66
N VAL A 525 23.31 12.91 3.73
CA VAL A 525 24.76 12.74 3.65
C VAL A 525 25.36 14.00 3.07
N ARG A 526 26.15 14.73 3.87
CA ARG A 526 26.78 15.97 3.41
C ARG A 526 27.99 15.69 2.54
N GLU A 527 28.33 16.65 1.69
CA GLU A 527 29.63 16.76 1.04
C GLU A 527 30.58 17.52 1.97
N PHE A 528 31.83 17.06 2.07
CA PHE A 528 32.89 17.78 2.79
C PHE A 528 33.81 18.47 1.80
N GLY A 529 33.88 19.79 1.84
CA GLY A 529 34.76 20.57 0.98
C GLY A 529 36.24 20.41 1.33
N HIS A 530 37.08 20.97 0.46
CA HIS A 530 38.53 21.04 0.64
C HIS A 530 39.07 22.47 0.78
N LYS A 531 38.19 23.48 0.65
CA LYS A 531 38.58 24.90 0.62
C LYS A 531 38.39 25.60 1.95
N ASP A 532 37.22 25.45 2.55
CA ASP A 532 36.80 26.16 3.76
C ASP A 532 36.96 25.30 5.00
N LEU A 533 37.20 25.96 6.14
CA LEU A 533 37.26 25.32 7.45
C LEU A 533 35.97 24.55 7.71
N GLU A 534 36.08 23.26 8.03
CA GLU A 534 34.95 22.40 8.31
C GLU A 534 35.17 21.56 9.56
N VAL A 535 34.08 21.11 10.17
CA VAL A 535 34.10 20.22 11.34
C VAL A 535 33.17 19.03 11.12
N SER A 536 33.61 17.85 11.57
CA SER A 536 32.81 16.62 11.53
C SER A 536 31.53 16.74 12.39
N SER A 537 30.65 15.74 12.33
CA SER A 537 29.63 15.61 13.38
C SER A 537 30.30 15.42 14.74
N LEU A 538 29.64 15.84 15.81
CA LEU A 538 30.06 15.49 17.16
C LEU A 538 29.58 14.08 17.48
N LEU A 539 30.51 13.14 17.64
CA LEU A 539 30.21 11.80 18.11
C LEU A 539 30.27 11.78 19.64
N ALA A 540 29.12 11.58 20.27
CA ALA A 540 29.03 11.45 21.71
C ALA A 540 29.52 10.06 22.11
N ALA A 541 30.25 10.01 23.21
CA ALA A 541 30.93 8.81 23.65
C ALA A 541 30.91 8.71 25.17
N ARG A 542 30.68 7.50 25.65
CA ARG A 542 30.84 7.17 27.08
C ARG A 542 32.30 7.11 27.46
N ARG A 543 33.13 6.63 26.54
CA ARG A 543 34.58 6.49 26.75
C ARG A 543 35.32 6.63 25.44
N ILE A 544 36.41 7.38 25.48
CA ILE A 544 37.38 7.48 24.40
C ILE A 544 38.72 7.07 25.01
N LEU A 545 39.39 6.10 24.38
CA LEU A 545 40.73 5.68 24.73
C LEU A 545 41.65 5.95 23.54
N GLU A 546 42.76 6.62 23.80
CA GLU A 546 43.82 6.81 22.82
C GLU A 546 44.83 5.66 22.94
N LYS A 547 45.23 5.09 21.81
CA LYS A 547 46.21 4.00 21.76
C LYS A 547 47.63 4.58 21.81
N ASP A 548 48.50 4.00 22.64
CA ASP A 548 49.90 4.42 22.80
C ASP A 548 50.72 4.33 21.51
N LYS A 549 50.40 3.34 20.65
CA LYS A 549 51.03 3.13 19.34
C LYS A 549 49.92 2.91 18.30
N GLY A 550 49.52 3.99 17.64
CA GLY A 550 48.49 3.95 16.60
C GLY A 550 48.83 4.86 15.43
N PRO A 551 48.25 4.62 14.25
CA PRO A 551 48.30 5.58 13.16
C PRO A 551 47.78 6.92 13.65
N LEU A 552 48.37 8.03 13.21
CA LEU A 552 48.00 9.36 13.69
C LEU A 552 46.65 9.86 13.10
N ASN A 553 45.75 8.93 12.75
CA ASN A 553 44.44 9.18 12.19
C ASN A 553 43.32 8.85 13.21
N ARG A 554 42.06 8.76 12.76
CA ARG A 554 40.89 8.37 13.57
C ARG A 554 41.09 7.06 14.34
N ASP A 555 41.88 6.13 13.81
CA ASP A 555 42.06 4.78 14.35
C ASP A 555 42.97 4.75 15.59
N ARG A 556 43.60 5.88 15.94
CA ARG A 556 44.25 6.07 17.25
C ARG A 556 43.27 6.03 18.42
N PHE A 557 41.98 6.30 18.17
CA PHE A 557 40.95 6.34 19.20
C PHE A 557 40.05 5.09 19.16
N MET A 558 39.98 4.39 20.29
CA MET A 558 38.90 3.44 20.58
C MET A 558 37.76 4.22 21.23
N ILE A 559 36.62 4.29 20.53
CA ILE A 559 35.47 5.08 20.96
C ILE A 559 34.33 4.13 21.30
N LEU A 560 33.86 4.19 22.55
CA LEU A 560 32.60 3.61 22.96
C LEU A 560 31.52 4.70 22.80
N PRO A 561 30.69 4.64 21.75
CA PRO A 561 29.67 5.66 21.46
C PRO A 561 28.61 5.73 22.57
N ASP A 562 27.80 6.79 22.56
CA ASP A 562 26.65 6.94 23.46
C ASP A 562 25.36 7.24 22.67
N PRO A 563 24.79 6.24 21.97
CA PRO A 563 23.55 6.42 21.20
C PRO A 563 22.32 6.75 22.06
N VAL A 564 22.37 6.50 23.37
CA VAL A 564 21.28 6.86 24.30
C VAL A 564 21.35 8.34 24.66
N GLY A 565 22.54 8.95 24.63
CA GLY A 565 22.74 10.37 24.87
C GLY A 565 22.40 10.81 26.29
N LYS A 566 22.55 9.92 27.29
CA LYS A 566 22.24 10.17 28.70
C LYS A 566 23.49 10.18 29.56
N CYS A 567 23.59 11.16 30.47
CA CYS A 567 24.63 11.25 31.48
C CYS A 567 24.06 11.70 32.84
N GLU A 568 24.56 11.16 33.94
CA GLU A 568 24.13 11.54 35.31
C GLU A 568 24.64 12.94 35.72
N THR A 569 23.98 13.58 36.70
CA THR A 569 24.29 14.95 37.18
C THR A 569 25.71 15.16 37.70
N ASN A 570 26.42 14.09 38.09
CA ASN A 570 27.82 14.13 38.51
C ASN A 570 28.72 13.26 37.61
N GLY A 571 28.21 12.87 36.44
CA GLY A 571 28.94 12.11 35.46
C GLY A 571 29.81 12.98 34.55
N SER A 572 30.30 12.34 33.49
CA SER A 572 31.01 13.03 32.42
C SER A 572 30.62 12.47 31.07
N MET A 573 30.53 13.32 30.06
CA MET A 573 30.26 12.92 28.69
C MET A 573 31.43 13.31 27.79
N SER A 574 31.85 12.42 26.89
CA SER A 574 32.92 12.71 25.94
C SER A 574 32.35 12.98 24.56
N PHE A 575 32.99 13.87 23.80
CA PHE A 575 32.63 14.15 22.41
C PHE A 575 33.88 14.08 21.55
N TYR A 576 33.78 13.33 20.46
CA TYR A 576 34.80 13.22 19.43
C TYR A 576 34.40 14.00 18.18
N PHE A 577 35.36 14.67 17.54
CA PHE A 577 35.16 15.34 16.27
C PHE A 577 36.49 15.53 15.53
N GLU A 578 36.40 15.83 14.25
CA GLU A 578 37.55 16.09 13.38
C GLU A 578 37.41 17.50 12.78
N VAL A 579 38.53 18.21 12.71
CA VAL A 579 38.61 19.54 12.09
C VAL A 579 39.34 19.40 10.76
N TYR A 580 38.79 19.99 9.70
CA TYR A 580 39.29 19.88 8.33
C TYR A 580 39.67 21.24 7.76
N ASN A 581 40.62 21.23 6.82
CA ASN A 581 41.01 22.35 5.96
C ASN A 581 41.64 23.54 6.70
N LEU A 582 42.26 23.28 7.86
CA LEU A 582 43.03 24.28 8.61
C LEU A 582 44.15 24.87 7.74
N LYS A 583 44.26 26.20 7.76
CA LYS A 583 45.29 26.93 7.00
C LYS A 583 46.62 26.88 7.75
N ARG A 584 47.65 26.49 7.01
CA ARG A 584 49.02 26.50 7.51
C ARG A 584 49.65 27.87 7.32
N ASP A 585 50.43 28.31 8.28
CA ASP A 585 51.26 29.50 8.21
C ASP A 585 52.48 29.29 7.29
N ALA A 586 53.34 30.30 7.18
CA ALA A 586 54.54 30.23 6.34
C ALA A 586 55.55 29.15 6.81
N PHE A 587 55.45 28.68 8.05
CA PHE A 587 56.28 27.64 8.65
C PHE A 587 55.62 26.25 8.60
N GLY A 588 54.45 26.15 7.95
CA GLY A 588 53.69 24.90 7.84
C GLY A 588 52.85 24.54 9.07
N GLN A 589 52.75 25.42 10.08
CA GLN A 589 51.96 25.18 11.29
C GLN A 589 50.53 25.71 11.16
N THR A 590 49.56 25.02 11.74
CA THR A 590 48.18 25.51 11.89
C THR A 590 48.01 26.21 13.23
N ASN A 591 47.11 27.20 13.28
CA ASN A 591 46.78 27.92 14.52
C ASN A 591 45.28 28.16 14.57
N TYR A 592 44.60 27.54 15.53
CA TYR A 592 43.15 27.58 15.62
C TYR A 592 42.67 27.50 17.07
N ARG A 593 41.50 28.08 17.32
CA ARG A 593 40.84 28.07 18.62
C ARG A 593 39.62 27.18 18.56
N VAL A 594 39.46 26.33 19.57
CA VAL A 594 38.28 25.50 19.77
C VAL A 594 37.56 25.94 21.03
N THR A 595 36.33 26.42 20.88
CA THR A 595 35.47 26.88 21.96
C THR A 595 34.30 25.93 22.14
N TYR A 596 34.14 25.44 23.36
CA TYR A 596 33.10 24.49 23.75
C TYR A 596 31.99 25.23 24.46
N GLN A 597 30.75 25.03 24.03
CA GLN A 597 29.60 25.75 24.55
C GLN A 597 28.44 24.82 24.86
N THR A 598 27.72 25.11 25.94
CA THR A 598 26.54 24.38 26.35
C THR A 598 25.34 25.32 26.44
N ARG A 599 24.14 24.77 26.30
CA ARG A 599 22.89 25.49 26.46
C ARG A 599 21.80 24.56 26.99
N ALA A 600 20.99 25.04 27.93
CA ALA A 600 19.80 24.33 28.37
C ALA A 600 18.70 24.40 27.29
N LEU A 601 18.12 23.25 26.92
CA LEU A 601 16.95 23.18 26.06
C LEU A 601 15.69 23.06 26.93
N ARG A 602 14.61 23.76 26.56
CA ARG A 602 13.32 23.69 27.26
C ARG A 602 12.53 22.48 26.77
N GLU A 603 11.79 21.83 27.66
CA GLU A 603 10.90 20.70 27.35
C GLU A 603 9.43 21.15 27.54
N GLY A 604 8.59 21.07 26.49
CA GLY A 604 7.15 21.39 26.55
C GLY A 604 6.62 22.26 25.39
N PHE A 605 5.31 22.15 25.10
CA PHE A 605 4.60 22.78 23.96
C PHE A 605 4.15 24.26 24.17
N LEU A 606 4.38 24.85 25.34
CA LEU A 606 3.95 26.22 25.65
C LEU A 606 5.11 27.01 26.28
N SER A 607 5.87 27.75 25.48
CA SER A 607 6.81 28.76 25.98
C SER A 607 7.37 29.61 24.82
N GLU A 608 6.65 30.67 24.45
CA GLU A 608 7.17 31.81 23.66
C GLU A 608 8.09 32.69 24.53
N GLN A 609 9.22 32.16 24.96
CA GLN A 609 10.31 32.95 25.54
C GLN A 609 11.61 32.57 24.86
N SER A 610 12.43 33.59 24.58
CA SER A 610 13.72 33.48 23.90
C SER A 610 14.58 32.33 24.48
N PRO A 611 15.21 31.50 23.63
CA PRO A 611 16.05 30.39 24.09
C PRO A 611 17.19 30.90 24.99
N SER A 612 17.57 30.08 25.98
CA SER A 612 18.69 30.41 26.87
C SER A 612 19.97 30.71 26.07
N ARG A 613 20.81 31.63 26.54
CA ARG A 613 22.05 31.99 25.85
C ARG A 613 23.05 30.82 25.92
N TRP A 614 23.87 30.65 24.88
CA TRP A 614 25.00 29.73 24.92
C TRP A 614 26.01 30.18 25.99
N THR A 615 26.41 29.25 26.85
CA THR A 615 27.44 29.47 27.86
C THR A 615 28.73 28.80 27.41
N THR A 616 29.83 29.54 27.39
CA THR A 616 31.15 28.97 27.11
C THR A 616 31.62 28.14 28.29
N ALA A 617 31.85 26.84 28.06
CA ALA A 617 32.40 25.93 29.05
C ALA A 617 33.92 26.08 29.14
N VAL A 618 34.61 26.00 27.99
CA VAL A 618 36.07 26.15 27.91
C VAL A 618 36.48 26.56 26.50
N SER A 619 37.66 27.17 26.35
CA SER A 619 38.26 27.47 25.05
C SER A 619 39.76 27.14 25.08
N HIS A 620 40.24 26.44 24.05
CA HIS A 620 41.65 26.06 23.90
C HIS A 620 42.19 26.56 22.56
N THR A 621 43.45 26.97 22.51
CA THR A 621 44.15 27.34 21.28
C THR A 621 45.20 26.27 20.98
N PHE A 622 45.20 25.76 19.75
CA PHE A 622 46.07 24.68 19.31
C PHE A 622 47.04 25.19 18.26
N LYS A 623 48.26 24.64 18.29
CA LYS A 623 49.28 24.83 17.25
C LYS A 623 49.77 23.47 16.80
N GLU A 624 49.40 23.07 15.60
CA GLU A 624 49.68 21.73 15.08
C GLU A 624 50.37 21.81 13.72
N SER A 625 50.72 20.66 13.14
CA SER A 625 51.44 20.58 11.86
C SER A 625 50.55 20.17 10.68
N ARG A 626 49.31 19.75 10.92
CA ARG A 626 48.44 19.19 9.88
C ARG A 626 47.24 20.08 9.62
N SER A 627 46.74 19.96 8.40
CA SER A 627 45.50 20.59 7.93
C SER A 627 44.23 19.81 8.31
N TRP A 628 44.39 18.70 9.03
CA TRP A 628 43.34 17.86 9.58
C TRP A 628 43.77 17.35 10.95
N GLU A 629 42.93 17.57 11.98
CA GLU A 629 43.24 17.18 13.34
C GLU A 629 42.01 16.56 14.04
N PRO A 630 42.14 15.36 14.63
CA PRO A 630 41.10 14.75 15.43
C PRO A 630 41.18 15.25 16.89
N HIS A 631 40.02 15.59 17.45
CA HIS A 631 39.90 16.08 18.82
C HIS A 631 38.87 15.28 19.61
N TYR A 632 39.08 15.23 20.92
CA TYR A 632 38.03 14.87 21.85
C TYR A 632 38.03 15.80 23.06
N MET A 633 36.85 15.97 23.65
CA MET A 633 36.67 16.74 24.88
C MET A 633 35.83 15.92 25.85
N ARG A 634 36.27 15.87 27.12
CA ARG A 634 35.49 15.32 28.22
C ARG A 634 34.82 16.46 28.98
N LEU A 635 33.51 16.54 28.89
CA LEU A 635 32.69 17.49 29.63
C LEU A 635 32.35 16.89 31.01
N ASP A 636 32.90 17.47 32.07
CA ASP A 636 32.54 17.15 33.46
C ASP A 636 31.26 17.92 33.82
N LEU A 637 30.23 17.21 34.31
CA LEU A 637 28.90 17.77 34.55
C LEU A 637 28.61 18.03 36.02
N LYS A 638 29.60 17.97 36.93
CA LYS A 638 29.43 18.24 38.38
C LYS A 638 28.41 19.33 38.70
N ARG A 639 27.37 18.96 39.47
CA ARG A 639 26.28 19.86 39.92
C ARG A 639 25.45 20.48 38.79
N SER A 640 25.42 19.86 37.61
CA SER A 640 24.57 20.32 36.51
C SER A 640 23.10 20.01 36.78
N VAL A 641 22.23 20.96 36.46
CA VAL A 641 20.77 20.74 36.57
C VAL A 641 20.32 19.71 35.53
N PRO A 642 19.51 18.70 35.92
CA PRO A 642 18.91 17.73 35.00
C PRO A 642 18.15 18.39 33.84
N GLY A 643 18.00 17.65 32.75
CA GLY A 643 17.24 18.07 31.56
C GLY A 643 18.04 18.02 30.26
N LEU A 644 17.37 18.34 29.16
CA LEU A 644 17.96 18.35 27.83
C LEU A 644 18.97 19.50 27.63
N ARG A 645 20.11 19.19 27.03
CA ARG A 645 21.22 20.11 26.79
C ARG A 645 21.66 20.05 25.33
N ALA A 646 21.91 21.21 24.75
CA ALA A 646 22.68 21.30 23.51
C ALA A 646 24.15 21.55 23.86
N PHE A 647 25.03 20.83 23.19
CA PHE A 647 26.47 21.04 23.19
C PHE A 647 26.91 21.45 21.79
N ARG A 648 27.81 22.42 21.68
CA ARG A 648 28.44 22.74 20.39
C ARG A 648 29.91 23.03 20.56
N VAL A 649 30.63 22.74 19.48
CA VAL A 649 32.02 23.10 19.28
C VAL A 649 32.06 24.19 18.21
N VAL A 650 32.75 25.29 18.51
CA VAL A 650 33.02 26.38 17.58
C VAL A 650 34.53 26.39 17.34
N VAL A 651 34.93 26.21 16.08
CA VAL A 651 36.33 26.22 15.65
C VAL A 651 36.58 27.50 14.88
N GLU A 652 37.62 28.23 15.26
CA GLU A 652 38.09 29.45 14.61
C GLU A 652 39.52 29.23 14.11
N ASP A 653 39.73 29.28 12.80
CA ASP A 653 41.07 29.27 12.22
C ASP A 653 41.64 30.70 12.29
N ILE A 654 42.68 30.90 13.10
CA ILE A 654 43.20 32.24 13.42
C ILE A 654 43.82 32.91 12.20
N LYS A 655 44.33 32.14 11.24
CA LYS A 655 44.97 32.68 10.04
C LYS A 655 43.95 33.15 9.02
N SER A 656 42.89 32.38 8.80
CA SER A 656 41.86 32.70 7.80
C SER A 656 40.67 33.49 8.35
N GLY A 657 40.48 33.49 9.67
CA GLY A 657 39.29 34.06 10.32
C GLY A 657 38.02 33.24 10.10
N GLN A 658 38.10 32.06 9.48
CA GLN A 658 36.93 31.22 9.22
C GLN A 658 36.42 30.56 10.51
N LEU A 659 35.11 30.38 10.60
CA LEU A 659 34.43 29.71 11.70
C LEU A 659 33.69 28.46 11.20
N ALA A 660 33.85 27.35 11.94
CA ALA A 660 33.10 26.12 11.71
C ALA A 660 32.42 25.66 13.00
N VAL A 661 31.19 25.15 12.92
CA VAL A 661 30.39 24.78 14.09
C VAL A 661 29.79 23.40 13.91
N ALA A 662 29.88 22.58 14.96
CA ALA A 662 29.15 21.32 15.08
C ALA A 662 28.42 21.27 16.42
N SER A 663 27.25 20.64 16.46
CA SER A 663 26.43 20.53 17.66
C SER A 663 25.85 19.13 17.85
N SER A 664 25.61 18.77 19.10
CA SER A 664 24.91 17.56 19.53
C SER A 664 23.94 17.90 20.66
N VAL A 665 22.98 17.03 20.89
CA VAL A 665 22.05 17.10 22.03
C VAL A 665 22.29 15.90 22.94
N PHE A 666 22.16 16.10 24.24
CA PHE A 666 22.22 15.05 25.25
C PHE A 666 21.34 15.42 26.44
N ARG A 667 21.00 14.44 27.29
CA ARG A 667 20.17 14.63 28.48
C ARG A 667 20.97 14.36 29.74
N ILE A 668 20.84 15.28 30.70
CA ILE A 668 21.35 15.07 32.06
C ILE A 668 20.24 14.44 32.90
N THR A 669 20.49 13.25 33.45
CA THR A 669 19.58 12.54 34.36
C THR A 669 20.00 12.76 35.81
N PRO A 670 19.05 12.73 36.78
CA PRO A 670 19.31 12.89 38.20
C PRO A 670 20.50 12.07 38.71
#